data_AF-A0A941GCX4-F1
#
_entry.id   AF-A0A941GCX4-F1
#
_cell.length_a   1.000
_cell.length_b   1.000
_cell.length_c   1.000
_cell.angle_alpha   90.00
_cell.angle_beta   90.00
_cell.angle_gamma   90.00
#
_symmetry.space_group_name_H-M   'P 1'
#
loop_
_entity.id
_entity.type
_entity.pdbx_description
1 polymer ?
#
loop_
_entity_poly.entity_id
_entity_poly.type
_entity_poly.pdbx_seq_one_letter_code
_entity_poly.pdbx_strand_id
1 'polypeptide(L)'
;MRLRGIALLSIVGAFSTPALAQYQQQLGPLAGAVQQQMLQGWTAGVEDGWFTLRNTSTPGSEQTLYMNVGPAPESGRVTDVNVVVNSPNPKASIGVVLNNRANKSLCLLELTADKNTLLFCLQGDKRRDIASVPNVAKLDGSDRIRVVELPGAARFIVNGQKIGDVRDEPATGSQIGIMAYDVGTFGIADFAVTAGEADAKPAPAAGGLPARGGGGGSGGSGGGAAGNPPRQQGGADSPLRGEGPYPRFGGDNMRIVSVYVGIMRSIFLHEFGHALIGELELPSTGAEEDAVDIYAALKIVEPTMYPSDNQDVNTMVKEGAIYAALQWYYSGKLAENRGASSGSAWQDEHTGDLKRFRNMLCIMYGGNPGVFESVTKSVGLEDRTKARCADEFNKQNRAWHKILAPHTRVGTWSPEGLQPANAPGAPVNVVFEPSRRKIGNLFAETLAQPIGDNIKLLGQTYVLPRPVNVVFKDCGKLNAWYSPREGSITMCYELIENIAVMISDIEMGTVNGEVVPNKGGSAPGAPQRQPGQGQGQGQGQGQGQGQGQGQGQPPGSIDELKDMGVPPTTMLFTAPYKGPTPNKIYRAQIITTGDLVSLLKKDKNLILVDTSGLKDTLPIGYSLPDAGSDGSVTDGLQADLDAWLMKKTGGKRDQPIVFLGAGMNDRSSYNAALRAGTLGWTVYWYRGGVETWVAYGLPTTSTMPPKTQ
;
A
#
# COMPACT_ATOMS: atom_id res chain seq x y z
N MET A 1 -61.38 11.08 -57.62
CA MET A 1 -60.95 11.75 -56.37
C MET A 1 -59.65 11.11 -55.90
N ARG A 2 -58.58 11.93 -55.79
CA ARG A 2 -57.34 11.87 -54.96
C ARG A 2 -56.93 10.51 -54.34
N LEU A 3 -55.68 10.04 -54.28
CA LEU A 3 -54.34 10.59 -54.58
C LEU A 3 -53.34 9.38 -54.58
N ARG A 4 -52.26 9.48 -55.36
CA ARG A 4 -51.17 8.48 -55.49
C ARG A 4 -50.19 8.53 -54.29
N GLY A 5 -49.75 7.36 -53.83
CA GLY A 5 -48.67 7.22 -52.83
C GLY A 5 -47.28 7.24 -53.47
N ILE A 6 -46.39 8.07 -52.91
CA ILE A 6 -44.94 8.10 -53.19
C ILE A 6 -44.22 8.05 -51.84
N ALA A 7 -43.15 7.27 -51.80
CA ALA A 7 -42.25 7.06 -50.67
C ALA A 7 -41.49 8.33 -50.25
N LEU A 8 -41.16 8.44 -48.96
CA LEU A 8 -40.05 9.27 -48.48
C LEU A 8 -39.26 8.54 -47.40
N LEU A 9 -37.94 8.41 -47.65
CA LEU A 9 -36.91 8.04 -46.70
C LEU A 9 -37.00 8.90 -45.44
N SER A 10 -36.91 8.27 -44.26
CA SER A 10 -36.69 8.96 -42.99
C SER A 10 -35.26 8.70 -42.52
N ILE A 11 -34.45 9.76 -42.56
CA ILE A 11 -33.11 9.85 -41.97
C ILE A 11 -33.29 9.86 -40.44
N VAL A 12 -32.75 8.85 -39.75
CA VAL A 12 -32.66 8.85 -38.28
C VAL A 12 -31.51 9.77 -37.89
N GLY A 13 -31.84 11.04 -37.65
CA GLY A 13 -30.95 11.99 -36.99
C GLY A 13 -30.96 11.72 -35.48
N ALA A 14 -29.81 11.29 -34.96
CA ALA A 14 -29.57 11.20 -33.54
C ALA A 14 -29.50 12.62 -32.94
N PHE A 15 -30.60 13.10 -32.35
CA PHE A 15 -30.58 14.25 -31.45
C PHE A 15 -30.19 13.78 -30.04
N SER A 16 -28.89 13.58 -29.81
CA SER A 16 -28.35 13.56 -28.45
C SER A 16 -28.30 15.00 -27.93
N THR A 17 -29.09 15.27 -26.90
CA THR A 17 -29.34 16.59 -26.30
C THR A 17 -28.09 17.25 -25.71
N PRO A 18 -27.94 18.59 -25.80
CA PRO A 18 -26.83 19.35 -25.19
C PRO A 18 -26.84 19.42 -23.65
N ALA A 19 -27.92 19.00 -22.99
CA ALA A 19 -28.09 19.14 -21.54
C ALA A 19 -27.30 18.11 -20.70
N LEU A 20 -26.96 16.93 -21.24
CA LEU A 20 -26.20 15.92 -20.50
C LEU A 20 -24.72 16.32 -20.37
N ALA A 21 -24.20 17.04 -21.37
CA ALA A 21 -22.85 17.60 -21.35
C ALA A 21 -22.69 18.72 -20.31
N GLN A 22 -23.79 19.41 -19.94
CA GLN A 22 -23.75 20.59 -19.09
C GLN A 22 -23.32 20.29 -17.64
N TYR A 23 -23.69 19.12 -17.10
CA TYR A 23 -23.43 18.77 -15.69
C TYR A 23 -22.36 17.69 -15.53
N GLN A 24 -21.89 17.11 -16.63
CA GLN A 24 -20.92 16.01 -16.63
C GLN A 24 -19.61 16.39 -15.94
N GLN A 25 -19.21 17.66 -16.03
CA GLN A 25 -17.95 18.14 -15.44
C GLN A 25 -17.97 18.11 -13.90
N GLN A 26 -19.10 18.45 -13.27
CA GLN A 26 -19.20 18.53 -11.81
C GLN A 26 -19.75 17.24 -11.18
N LEU A 27 -20.70 16.59 -11.86
CA LEU A 27 -21.42 15.43 -11.32
C LEU A 27 -20.87 14.09 -11.82
N GLY A 28 -19.97 14.09 -12.81
CA GLY A 28 -19.41 12.86 -13.39
C GLY A 28 -20.51 11.84 -13.74
N PRO A 29 -20.45 10.61 -13.21
CA PRO A 29 -21.45 9.57 -13.51
C PRO A 29 -22.86 9.89 -12.97
N LEU A 30 -23.01 10.85 -12.06
CA LEU A 30 -24.31 11.26 -11.50
C LEU A 30 -25.08 12.24 -12.40
N ALA A 31 -24.45 12.82 -13.42
CA ALA A 31 -25.07 13.84 -14.28
C ALA A 31 -26.36 13.35 -14.96
N GLY A 32 -26.43 12.05 -15.30
CA GLY A 32 -27.63 11.44 -15.91
C GLY A 32 -28.85 11.41 -14.98
N ALA A 33 -28.67 11.52 -13.67
CA ALA A 33 -29.77 11.50 -12.70
C ALA A 33 -30.57 12.82 -12.68
N VAL A 34 -29.94 13.95 -13.05
CA VAL A 34 -30.53 15.29 -12.89
C VAL A 34 -31.83 15.45 -13.67
N GLN A 35 -31.86 15.03 -14.93
CA GLN A 35 -33.05 15.22 -15.77
C GLN A 35 -34.28 14.42 -15.29
N GLN A 36 -34.04 13.31 -14.59
CA GLN A 36 -35.10 12.35 -14.24
C GLN A 36 -35.57 12.46 -12.79
N GLN A 37 -34.76 13.06 -11.91
CA GLN A 37 -34.96 12.97 -10.45
C GLN A 37 -35.20 14.32 -9.78
N MET A 38 -35.20 15.43 -10.52
CA MET A 38 -35.49 16.76 -9.97
C MET A 38 -36.95 16.86 -9.51
N LEU A 39 -37.13 17.23 -8.24
CA LEU A 39 -38.43 17.43 -7.63
C LEU A 39 -38.96 18.84 -7.91
N GLN A 40 -40.29 18.96 -7.93
CA GLN A 40 -40.96 20.24 -8.05
C GLN A 40 -40.61 21.15 -6.87
N GLY A 41 -40.19 22.39 -7.16
CA GLY A 41 -39.74 23.36 -6.15
C GLY A 41 -38.22 23.43 -5.97
N TRP A 42 -37.47 22.48 -6.54
CA TRP A 42 -36.02 22.52 -6.61
C TRP A 42 -35.55 22.99 -7.98
N THR A 43 -34.48 23.78 -7.99
CA THR A 43 -33.83 24.22 -9.24
C THR A 43 -32.38 23.77 -9.26
N ALA A 44 -31.91 23.34 -10.44
CA ALA A 44 -30.54 22.92 -10.68
C ALA A 44 -29.84 23.89 -11.62
N GLY A 45 -28.56 24.16 -11.38
CA GLY A 45 -27.75 25.06 -12.21
C GLY A 45 -26.26 24.77 -12.08
N VAL A 46 -25.46 25.54 -12.83
CA VAL A 46 -24.00 25.58 -12.65
C VAL A 46 -23.60 27.01 -12.35
N GLU A 47 -22.88 27.21 -11.25
CA GLU A 47 -22.40 28.52 -10.82
C GLU A 47 -20.98 28.37 -10.28
N ASP A 48 -20.04 29.16 -10.80
CA ASP A 48 -18.64 29.19 -10.34
C ASP A 48 -17.95 27.83 -10.21
N GLY A 49 -18.23 26.91 -11.15
CA GLY A 49 -17.65 25.57 -11.19
C GLY A 49 -18.36 24.54 -10.32
N TRP A 50 -19.45 24.92 -9.64
CA TRP A 50 -20.28 24.04 -8.84
C TRP A 50 -21.59 23.69 -9.55
N PHE A 51 -22.00 22.43 -9.49
CA PHE A 51 -23.39 22.08 -9.71
C PHE A 51 -24.19 22.52 -8.47
N THR A 52 -25.22 23.34 -8.65
CA THR A 52 -25.99 23.91 -7.56
C THR A 52 -27.40 23.34 -7.54
N LEU A 53 -27.83 22.85 -6.39
CA LEU A 53 -29.23 22.62 -6.06
C LEU A 53 -29.71 23.80 -5.22
N ARG A 54 -30.85 24.38 -5.57
CA ARG A 54 -31.44 25.51 -4.85
C ARG A 54 -32.89 25.21 -4.50
N ASN A 55 -33.19 25.37 -3.21
CA ASN A 55 -34.53 25.37 -2.66
C ASN A 55 -34.72 26.69 -1.90
N THR A 56 -35.58 27.57 -2.41
CA THR A 56 -35.75 28.92 -1.86
C THR A 56 -37.00 29.07 -1.00
N SER A 57 -37.89 28.07 -0.98
CA SER A 57 -39.25 28.28 -0.46
C SER A 57 -39.92 27.07 0.20
N THR A 58 -39.31 25.88 0.20
CA THR A 58 -39.95 24.66 0.72
C THR A 58 -39.17 24.06 1.91
N PRO A 59 -39.40 24.55 3.15
CA PRO A 59 -38.78 24.00 4.36
C PRO A 59 -39.06 22.51 4.54
N GLY A 60 -38.09 21.77 5.06
CA GLY A 60 -38.19 20.33 5.31
C GLY A 60 -38.33 19.44 4.06
N SER A 61 -38.22 19.99 2.84
CA SER A 61 -38.13 19.17 1.64
C SER A 61 -36.72 18.65 1.42
N GLU A 62 -36.60 17.49 0.77
CA GLU A 62 -35.35 16.86 0.39
C GLU A 62 -35.25 16.74 -1.13
N GLN A 63 -34.06 16.86 -1.68
CA GLN A 63 -33.75 16.51 -3.07
C GLN A 63 -32.65 15.48 -3.10
N THR A 64 -32.89 14.38 -3.81
CA THR A 64 -31.92 13.29 -3.96
C THR A 64 -31.57 13.09 -5.43
N LEU A 65 -30.30 12.81 -5.71
CA LEU A 65 -29.82 12.34 -7.00
C LEU A 65 -29.14 11.00 -6.78
N TYR A 66 -29.72 9.92 -7.29
CA TYR A 66 -29.22 8.55 -7.16
C TYR A 66 -28.72 7.99 -8.48
N MET A 67 -27.70 7.14 -8.38
CA MET A 67 -27.27 6.24 -9.44
C MET A 67 -27.16 4.81 -8.91
N ASN A 68 -27.44 3.83 -9.77
CA ASN A 68 -27.24 2.42 -9.44
C ASN A 68 -25.75 2.08 -9.61
N VAL A 69 -25.13 1.61 -8.53
CA VAL A 69 -23.74 1.15 -8.53
C VAL A 69 -23.60 -0.33 -8.19
N GLY A 70 -24.68 -0.96 -7.71
CA GLY A 70 -24.72 -2.38 -7.35
C GLY A 70 -23.82 -2.71 -6.15
N PRO A 71 -23.60 -4.01 -5.87
CA PRO A 71 -22.67 -4.46 -4.85
C PRO A 71 -21.27 -3.89 -5.06
N ALA A 72 -20.59 -3.49 -3.98
CA ALA A 72 -19.18 -3.10 -4.08
C ALA A 72 -18.33 -4.35 -4.45
N PRO A 73 -17.31 -4.21 -5.32
CA PRO A 73 -16.40 -5.31 -5.62
C PRO A 73 -15.51 -5.61 -4.41
N GLU A 74 -14.91 -6.81 -4.36
CA GLU A 74 -13.98 -7.19 -3.28
C GLU A 74 -12.76 -6.25 -3.18
N SER A 75 -12.34 -5.66 -4.30
CA SER A 75 -11.28 -4.64 -4.37
C SER A 75 -11.69 -3.28 -3.80
N GLY A 76 -12.95 -3.12 -3.41
CA GLY A 76 -13.54 -1.88 -2.94
C GLY A 76 -13.95 -0.91 -4.05
N ARG A 77 -14.85 -0.01 -3.68
CA ARG A 77 -15.34 1.11 -4.48
C ARG A 77 -15.23 2.39 -3.67
N VAL A 78 -14.72 3.46 -4.27
CA VAL A 78 -14.60 4.76 -3.62
C VAL A 78 -15.50 5.76 -4.32
N THR A 79 -16.23 6.52 -3.52
CA THR A 79 -16.99 7.69 -3.96
C THR A 79 -16.40 8.92 -3.31
N ASP A 80 -16.05 9.90 -4.11
CA ASP A 80 -15.50 11.19 -3.69
C ASP A 80 -16.39 12.32 -4.20
N VAL A 81 -16.61 13.35 -3.38
CA VAL A 81 -17.36 14.54 -3.76
C VAL A 81 -16.96 15.75 -2.93
N ASN A 82 -16.87 16.91 -3.57
CA ASN A 82 -16.78 18.20 -2.90
C ASN A 82 -18.18 18.77 -2.70
N VAL A 83 -18.47 19.28 -1.50
CA VAL A 83 -19.79 19.83 -1.16
C VAL A 83 -19.69 21.16 -0.44
N VAL A 84 -20.74 21.97 -0.54
CA VAL A 84 -20.93 23.17 0.29
C VAL A 84 -22.42 23.39 0.52
N VAL A 85 -22.78 23.89 1.71
CA VAL A 85 -24.15 24.33 2.02
C VAL A 85 -24.13 25.77 2.49
N ASN A 86 -25.01 26.59 1.91
CA ASN A 86 -25.28 27.95 2.35
C ASN A 86 -26.78 28.10 2.62
N SER A 87 -27.14 28.28 3.88
CA SER A 87 -28.52 28.42 4.31
C SER A 87 -28.63 29.26 5.59
N PRO A 88 -29.70 30.07 5.73
CA PRO A 88 -30.05 30.68 7.02
C PRO A 88 -30.62 29.66 8.03
N ASN A 89 -31.02 28.47 7.60
CA ASN A 89 -31.51 27.41 8.48
C ASN A 89 -30.33 26.52 8.92
N PRO A 90 -29.99 26.47 10.23
CA PRO A 90 -28.85 25.69 10.72
C PRO A 90 -28.97 24.19 10.44
N LYS A 91 -30.20 23.67 10.24
CA LYS A 91 -30.48 22.26 9.94
C LYS A 91 -30.39 21.90 8.45
N ALA A 92 -30.28 22.88 7.56
CA ALA A 92 -30.10 22.59 6.14
C ALA A 92 -28.80 21.81 5.94
N SER A 93 -28.83 20.75 5.14
CA SER A 93 -27.70 19.83 5.02
C SER A 93 -27.48 19.33 3.59
N ILE A 94 -26.25 18.88 3.33
CA ILE A 94 -25.88 18.18 2.10
C ILE A 94 -24.99 16.98 2.42
N GLY A 95 -25.20 15.87 1.73
CA GLY A 95 -24.52 14.62 2.08
C GLY A 95 -24.46 13.58 0.98
N VAL A 96 -23.70 12.52 1.24
CA VAL A 96 -23.65 11.30 0.41
C VAL A 96 -24.52 10.24 1.06
N VAL A 97 -25.39 9.62 0.25
CA VAL A 97 -26.35 8.61 0.68
C VAL A 97 -26.08 7.27 -0.01
N LEU A 98 -25.99 6.21 0.79
CA LEU A 98 -26.15 4.82 0.33
C LEU A 98 -27.62 4.45 0.49
N ASN A 99 -28.25 3.95 -0.57
CA ASN A 99 -29.68 3.63 -0.55
C ASN A 99 -29.97 2.25 -1.15
N ASN A 100 -30.83 1.51 -0.47
CA ASN A 100 -31.36 0.24 -0.95
C ASN A 100 -32.88 0.24 -0.81
N ARG A 101 -33.56 0.53 -1.92
CA ARG A 101 -35.03 0.59 -1.98
C ARG A 101 -35.68 -0.76 -1.69
N ALA A 102 -35.04 -1.87 -2.10
CA ALA A 102 -35.57 -3.21 -1.86
C ALA A 102 -35.63 -3.53 -0.35
N ASN A 103 -34.64 -3.06 0.39
CA ASN A 103 -34.55 -3.26 1.85
C ASN A 103 -35.17 -2.12 2.67
N LYS A 104 -35.71 -1.08 2.01
CA LYS A 104 -36.20 0.16 2.65
C LYS A 104 -35.18 0.76 3.62
N SER A 105 -33.92 0.79 3.20
CA SER A 105 -32.81 1.20 4.07
C SER A 105 -31.90 2.21 3.40
N LEU A 106 -31.43 3.19 4.16
CA LEU A 106 -30.44 4.17 3.71
C LEU A 106 -29.43 4.48 4.80
N CYS A 107 -28.22 4.86 4.42
CA CYS A 107 -27.25 5.47 5.30
C CYS A 107 -26.79 6.80 4.71
N LEU A 108 -26.88 7.85 5.51
CA LEU A 108 -26.57 9.21 5.10
C LEU A 108 -25.44 9.75 5.97
N LEU A 109 -24.39 10.24 5.31
CA LEU A 109 -23.47 11.18 5.91
C LEU A 109 -23.77 12.59 5.38
N GLU A 110 -24.06 13.54 6.26
CA GLU A 110 -24.43 14.91 5.92
C GLU A 110 -23.62 15.97 6.68
N LEU A 111 -23.37 17.10 6.03
CA LEU A 111 -22.83 18.33 6.62
C LEU A 111 -23.96 19.36 6.73
N THR A 112 -24.17 19.89 7.92
CA THR A 112 -25.21 20.89 8.20
C THR A 112 -24.66 22.31 8.10
N ALA A 113 -25.54 23.29 7.88
CA ALA A 113 -25.18 24.71 7.84
C ALA A 113 -24.61 25.24 9.17
N ASP A 114 -24.86 24.57 10.30
CA ASP A 114 -24.24 24.85 11.61
C ASP A 114 -22.89 24.15 11.85
N LYS A 115 -22.27 23.59 10.80
CA LYS A 115 -20.97 22.91 10.82
C LYS A 115 -20.93 21.59 11.60
N ASN A 116 -22.08 20.95 11.80
CA ASN A 116 -22.11 19.57 12.29
C ASN A 116 -21.97 18.58 11.15
N THR A 117 -21.32 17.45 11.44
CA THR A 117 -21.24 16.30 10.55
C THR A 117 -21.99 15.14 11.20
N LEU A 118 -23.04 14.68 10.54
CA LEU A 118 -23.92 13.62 11.04
C LEU A 118 -23.80 12.39 10.15
N LEU A 119 -23.72 11.22 10.78
CA LEU A 119 -23.81 9.93 10.11
C LEU A 119 -24.89 9.09 10.80
N PHE A 120 -25.89 8.65 10.04
CA PHE A 120 -26.95 7.80 10.55
C PHE A 120 -27.47 6.85 9.46
N CYS A 121 -28.11 5.76 9.88
CA CYS A 121 -28.79 4.84 8.99
C CYS A 121 -30.27 4.71 9.37
N LEU A 122 -31.12 4.52 8.38
CA LEU A 122 -32.54 4.23 8.51
C LEU A 122 -32.83 2.83 7.96
N GLN A 123 -33.69 2.08 8.65
CA GLN A 123 -34.30 0.86 8.14
C GLN A 123 -35.81 0.92 8.39
N GLY A 124 -36.59 1.23 7.34
CA GLY A 124 -37.95 1.71 7.49
C GLY A 124 -37.96 3.01 8.32
N ASP A 125 -38.77 3.05 9.38
CA ASP A 125 -38.87 4.21 10.27
C ASP A 125 -37.85 4.21 11.42
N LYS A 126 -37.00 3.18 11.50
CA LYS A 126 -36.01 3.04 12.58
C LYS A 126 -34.74 3.78 12.22
N ARG A 127 -34.45 4.86 12.94
CA ARG A 127 -33.20 5.62 12.85
C ARG A 127 -32.16 5.10 13.84
N ARG A 128 -30.93 4.92 13.35
CA ARG A 128 -29.74 4.63 14.15
C ARG A 128 -28.68 5.68 13.88
N ASP A 129 -28.43 6.54 14.86
CA ASP A 129 -27.32 7.50 14.80
C ASP A 129 -26.00 6.80 15.05
N ILE A 130 -25.02 7.03 14.18
CA ILE A 130 -23.69 6.40 14.23
C ILE A 130 -22.66 7.39 14.74
N ALA A 131 -22.68 8.63 14.22
CA ALA A 131 -21.77 9.68 14.64
C ALA A 131 -22.39 11.07 14.52
N SER A 132 -21.99 11.95 15.43
CA SER A 132 -22.24 13.39 15.37
C SER A 132 -20.95 14.09 15.79
N VAL A 133 -20.30 14.75 14.83
CA VAL A 133 -19.00 15.37 15.03
C VAL A 133 -19.09 16.86 14.69
N PRO A 134 -18.96 17.77 15.67
CA PRO A 134 -19.02 19.19 15.40
C PRO A 134 -17.71 19.69 14.76
N ASN A 135 -17.81 20.70 13.90
CA ASN A 135 -16.69 21.45 13.31
C ASN A 135 -15.73 20.65 12.42
N VAL A 136 -16.12 19.48 11.91
CA VAL A 136 -15.36 18.81 10.84
C VAL A 136 -15.61 19.50 9.50
N ALA A 137 -16.86 19.95 9.27
CA ALA A 137 -17.24 20.78 8.14
C ALA A 137 -16.70 22.21 8.30
N LYS A 138 -16.07 22.73 7.25
CA LYS A 138 -15.54 24.10 7.20
C LYS A 138 -16.56 25.09 6.62
N LEU A 139 -17.36 24.61 5.67
CA LEU A 139 -18.32 25.33 4.83
C LEU A 139 -17.71 26.46 4.00
N ASP A 140 -16.41 26.37 3.70
CA ASP A 140 -15.65 27.35 2.90
C ASP A 140 -15.50 26.93 1.43
N GLY A 141 -16.20 25.87 1.01
CA GLY A 141 -16.10 25.28 -0.33
C GLY A 141 -14.99 24.25 -0.47
N SER A 142 -14.19 23.99 0.57
CA SER A 142 -13.15 22.94 0.56
C SER A 142 -13.61 21.59 1.13
N ASP A 143 -14.85 21.49 1.61
CA ASP A 143 -15.35 20.27 2.24
C ASP A 143 -15.44 19.12 1.24
N ARG A 144 -14.80 18.00 1.59
CA ARG A 144 -14.79 16.78 0.78
C ARG A 144 -15.33 15.61 1.57
N ILE A 145 -16.37 14.97 1.03
CA ILE A 145 -16.92 13.71 1.52
C ILE A 145 -16.34 12.57 0.70
N ARG A 146 -15.87 11.53 1.38
CA ARG A 146 -15.41 10.29 0.78
C ARG A 146 -16.11 9.09 1.42
N VAL A 147 -16.63 8.19 0.59
CA VAL A 147 -17.24 6.93 1.00
C VAL A 147 -16.47 5.78 0.38
N VAL A 148 -15.92 4.90 1.20
CA VAL A 148 -15.20 3.70 0.77
C VAL A 148 -16.08 2.49 1.06
N GLU A 149 -16.59 1.83 0.02
CA GLU A 149 -17.44 0.65 0.10
C GLU A 149 -16.63 -0.63 -0.14
N LEU A 150 -16.85 -1.63 0.70
CA LEU A 150 -16.47 -3.04 0.52
C LEU A 150 -17.74 -3.89 0.51
N PRO A 151 -17.69 -5.17 0.10
CA PRO A 151 -18.86 -6.04 0.20
C PRO A 151 -19.44 -6.04 1.62
N GLY A 152 -20.67 -5.53 1.78
CA GLY A 152 -21.39 -5.46 3.07
C GLY A 152 -20.93 -4.39 4.06
N ALA A 153 -19.99 -3.51 3.69
CA ALA A 153 -19.49 -2.47 4.59
C ALA A 153 -19.20 -1.15 3.86
N ALA A 154 -19.30 -0.04 4.59
CA ALA A 154 -18.84 1.26 4.09
C ALA A 154 -18.19 2.10 5.18
N ARG A 155 -17.17 2.86 4.80
CA ARG A 155 -16.48 3.85 5.65
C ARG A 155 -16.77 5.24 5.13
N PHE A 156 -17.21 6.13 6.02
CA PHE A 156 -17.49 7.52 5.71
C PHE A 156 -16.40 8.44 6.29
N ILE A 157 -15.88 9.33 5.45
CA ILE A 157 -14.76 10.21 5.73
C ILE A 157 -15.13 11.63 5.29
N VAL A 158 -14.83 12.63 6.12
CA VAL A 158 -14.99 14.05 5.79
C VAL A 158 -13.67 14.74 6.04
N ASN A 159 -13.15 15.48 5.05
CA ASN A 159 -11.90 16.24 5.16
C ASN A 159 -10.69 15.40 5.65
N GLY A 160 -10.66 14.12 5.27
CA GLY A 160 -9.63 13.16 5.69
C GLY A 160 -9.85 12.55 7.08
N GLN A 161 -10.82 13.05 7.85
CA GLN A 161 -11.20 12.50 9.14
C GLN A 161 -12.28 11.41 8.98
N LYS A 162 -12.06 10.23 9.53
CA LYS A 162 -13.07 9.18 9.59
C LYS A 162 -14.23 9.62 10.48
N ILE A 163 -15.45 9.58 9.96
CA ILE A 163 -16.67 9.89 10.70
C ILE A 163 -17.29 8.63 11.29
N GLY A 164 -17.34 7.55 10.51
CA GLY A 164 -17.83 6.27 11.01
C GLY A 164 -17.78 5.15 9.98
N ASP A 165 -17.90 3.92 10.48
CA ASP A 165 -17.95 2.68 9.70
C ASP A 165 -19.34 2.06 9.86
N VAL A 166 -19.94 1.60 8.76
CA VAL A 166 -21.16 0.80 8.75
C VAL A 166 -20.83 -0.60 8.23
N ARG A 167 -21.35 -1.63 8.90
CA ARG A 167 -21.12 -3.05 8.56
C ARG A 167 -22.44 -3.79 8.61
N ASP A 168 -22.58 -4.79 7.76
CA ASP A 168 -23.77 -5.64 7.63
C ASP A 168 -25.04 -4.82 7.44
N GLU A 169 -24.91 -3.70 6.74
CA GLU A 169 -25.94 -2.67 6.67
C GLU A 169 -26.76 -2.83 5.37
N PRO A 170 -28.08 -3.07 5.46
CA PRO A 170 -28.93 -3.32 4.28
C PRO A 170 -28.94 -2.20 3.24
N ALA A 171 -28.53 -0.98 3.62
CA ALA A 171 -28.42 0.17 2.74
C ALA A 171 -27.28 0.05 1.69
N THR A 172 -26.31 -0.83 1.92
CA THR A 172 -25.16 -1.02 1.03
C THR A 172 -25.53 -1.82 -0.23
N GLY A 173 -24.70 -1.71 -1.27
CA GLY A 173 -24.73 -2.61 -2.43
C GLY A 173 -25.86 -2.38 -3.45
N SER A 174 -26.46 -1.20 -3.49
CA SER A 174 -27.53 -0.86 -4.42
C SER A 174 -27.31 0.50 -5.09
N GLN A 175 -27.74 1.58 -4.44
CA GLN A 175 -27.67 2.94 -4.96
C GLN A 175 -26.74 3.79 -4.13
N ILE A 176 -26.07 4.73 -4.80
CA ILE A 176 -25.35 5.83 -4.16
C ILE A 176 -25.82 7.15 -4.75
N GLY A 177 -25.74 8.22 -3.97
CA GLY A 177 -26.20 9.51 -4.43
C GLY A 177 -25.84 10.67 -3.53
N ILE A 178 -26.35 11.83 -3.90
CA ILE A 178 -26.32 13.05 -3.10
C ILE A 178 -27.72 13.34 -2.57
N MET A 179 -27.80 13.80 -1.33
CA MET A 179 -29.02 14.30 -0.70
C MET A 179 -28.78 15.72 -0.21
N ALA A 180 -29.70 16.64 -0.56
CA ALA A 180 -29.77 17.99 -0.02
C ALA A 180 -31.10 18.14 0.74
N TYR A 181 -31.07 18.77 1.91
CA TYR A 181 -32.23 18.89 2.80
C TYR A 181 -32.46 20.34 3.23
N ASP A 182 -33.74 20.73 3.26
CA ASP A 182 -34.25 22.04 3.66
C ASP A 182 -33.98 23.18 2.64
N VAL A 183 -34.32 24.42 3.03
CA VAL A 183 -34.12 25.64 2.24
C VAL A 183 -32.65 26.02 2.25
N GLY A 184 -32.08 26.31 1.09
CA GLY A 184 -30.67 26.67 0.95
C GLY A 184 -30.16 26.57 -0.49
N THR A 185 -28.89 26.91 -0.64
CA THR A 185 -28.10 26.66 -1.85
C THR A 185 -27.03 25.62 -1.51
N PHE A 186 -27.01 24.54 -2.30
CA PHE A 186 -26.18 23.36 -2.06
C PHE A 186 -25.28 23.14 -3.27
N GLY A 187 -23.98 23.27 -3.09
CA GLY A 187 -22.98 23.09 -4.15
C GLY A 187 -22.40 21.68 -4.13
N ILE A 188 -22.26 21.09 -5.31
CA ILE A 188 -21.65 19.78 -5.56
C ILE A 188 -20.60 19.92 -6.67
N ALA A 189 -19.40 19.38 -6.45
CA ALA A 189 -18.33 19.35 -7.44
C ALA A 189 -17.54 18.03 -7.32
N ASP A 190 -16.83 17.69 -8.39
CA ASP A 190 -15.90 16.55 -8.44
C ASP A 190 -16.50 15.20 -8.00
N PHE A 191 -17.79 14.97 -8.28
CA PHE A 191 -18.42 13.69 -7.96
C PHE A 191 -17.82 12.58 -8.82
N ALA A 192 -17.13 11.64 -8.19
CA ALA A 192 -16.47 10.53 -8.85
C ALA A 192 -16.76 9.22 -8.11
N VAL A 193 -16.94 8.14 -8.89
CA VAL A 193 -17.06 6.77 -8.38
C VAL A 193 -16.00 5.93 -9.09
N THR A 194 -15.08 5.33 -8.33
CA THR A 194 -13.99 4.50 -8.84
C THR A 194 -14.06 3.09 -8.26
N ALA A 195 -13.89 2.08 -9.11
CA ALA A 195 -13.79 0.68 -8.69
C ALA A 195 -12.31 0.27 -8.70
N GLY A 196 -11.84 -0.40 -7.64
CA GLY A 196 -10.50 -1.02 -7.65
C GLY A 196 -9.51 -0.53 -6.60
N GLU A 197 -9.85 0.44 -5.74
CA GLU A 197 -8.91 0.98 -4.77
C GLU A 197 -9.63 1.51 -3.53
N ALA A 198 -9.88 0.68 -2.52
CA ALA A 198 -10.24 1.17 -1.18
C ALA A 198 -9.16 2.10 -0.55
N ASP A 199 -7.98 2.16 -1.16
CA ASP A 199 -6.79 2.94 -0.75
C ASP A 199 -6.43 4.10 -1.71
N ALA A 200 -7.31 4.50 -2.62
CA ALA A 200 -7.06 5.62 -3.55
C ALA A 200 -6.78 6.94 -2.79
N LYS A 201 -5.58 7.53 -2.99
CA LYS A 201 -5.31 8.92 -2.59
C LYS A 201 -6.29 9.87 -3.30
N PRO A 202 -6.66 11.01 -2.71
CA PRO A 202 -7.41 12.05 -3.42
C PRO A 202 -6.68 12.40 -4.72
N ALA A 203 -7.38 12.36 -5.85
CA ALA A 203 -6.89 12.98 -7.07
C ALA A 203 -6.41 14.41 -6.72
N PRO A 204 -5.22 14.84 -7.17
CA PRO A 204 -4.82 16.23 -7.02
C PRO A 204 -5.91 17.08 -7.66
N ALA A 205 -6.39 18.09 -6.93
CA ALA A 205 -7.30 19.09 -7.47
C ALA A 205 -6.73 19.55 -8.82
N ALA A 206 -7.48 19.35 -9.88
CA ALA A 206 -7.16 19.93 -11.18
C ALA A 206 -7.31 21.45 -11.05
N GLY A 207 -6.25 22.12 -10.58
CA GLY A 207 -6.21 23.57 -10.36
C GLY A 207 -7.29 24.06 -9.40
N GLY A 208 -6.91 24.38 -8.16
CA GLY A 208 -7.74 25.26 -7.34
C GLY A 208 -8.07 26.52 -8.14
N LEU A 209 -9.35 26.70 -8.46
CA LEU A 209 -9.85 27.99 -8.94
C LEU A 209 -9.58 29.00 -7.82
N PRO A 210 -9.06 30.21 -8.15
CA PRO A 210 -8.65 31.16 -7.14
C PRO A 210 -9.86 31.60 -6.30
N ALA A 211 -9.59 31.89 -5.02
CA ALA A 211 -10.52 32.65 -4.19
C ALA A 211 -10.88 33.95 -4.94
N ARG A 212 -12.13 34.07 -5.40
CA ARG A 212 -12.64 35.32 -5.97
C ARG A 212 -12.85 36.31 -4.84
N GLY A 213 -11.81 37.12 -4.60
CA GLY A 213 -11.96 38.41 -3.96
C GLY A 213 -12.83 39.32 -4.83
N GLY A 214 -13.86 39.89 -4.23
CA GLY A 214 -14.60 41.04 -4.73
C GLY A 214 -14.76 42.03 -3.58
N GLY A 215 -13.95 43.08 -3.61
CA GLY A 215 -13.89 44.11 -2.58
C GLY A 215 -14.93 45.24 -2.75
N GLY A 216 -15.01 46.04 -1.69
CA GLY A 216 -15.75 47.30 -1.57
C GLY A 216 -16.54 47.29 -0.25
N GLY A 217 -16.37 48.18 0.72
CA GLY A 217 -15.65 49.45 0.82
C GLY A 217 -16.36 50.28 1.90
N SER A 218 -15.61 51.13 2.62
CA SER A 218 -16.02 52.10 3.67
C SER A 218 -16.41 51.49 5.03
N GLY A 219 -16.07 52.05 6.20
CA GLY A 219 -15.29 53.23 6.56
C GLY A 219 -15.46 53.51 8.08
N GLY A 220 -14.46 54.13 8.71
CA GLY A 220 -14.67 55.04 9.85
C GLY A 220 -14.74 54.51 11.30
N SER A 221 -13.60 54.69 11.99
CA SER A 221 -13.42 55.29 13.33
C SER A 221 -14.04 54.71 14.62
N GLY A 222 -13.20 54.61 15.66
CA GLY A 222 -13.60 54.77 17.07
C GLY A 222 -12.74 53.98 18.06
N GLY A 223 -11.80 54.65 18.74
CA GLY A 223 -10.88 54.02 19.71
C GLY A 223 -11.47 53.82 21.12
N GLY A 224 -10.73 53.08 21.96
CA GLY A 224 -10.98 52.97 23.39
C GLY A 224 -10.27 51.75 24.01
N ALA A 225 -9.30 52.01 24.88
CA ALA A 225 -8.39 51.04 25.51
C ALA A 225 -9.01 50.24 26.68
N ALA A 226 -8.51 49.02 26.92
CA ALA A 226 -8.23 48.45 28.25
C ALA A 226 -7.41 47.16 28.11
N GLY A 227 -6.33 47.03 28.88
CA GLY A 227 -5.29 46.00 28.72
C GLY A 227 -5.59 44.63 29.34
N ASN A 228 -4.81 43.64 28.93
CA ASN A 228 -4.43 42.45 29.70
C ASN A 228 -3.13 41.81 29.13
N PRO A 229 -2.33 41.11 29.95
CA PRO A 229 -0.91 40.80 29.71
C PRO A 229 -0.68 39.63 28.72
N PRO A 230 0.57 39.32 28.30
CA PRO A 230 0.83 38.76 26.98
C PRO A 230 0.38 37.30 26.84
N ARG A 231 -0.27 37.05 25.69
CA ARG A 231 -0.68 35.72 25.19
C ARG A 231 0.51 34.76 25.18
N GLN A 232 0.41 33.70 25.98
CA GLN A 232 1.11 32.45 25.70
C GLN A 232 0.60 31.91 24.35
N GLN A 233 1.52 31.62 23.43
CA GLN A 233 1.26 30.82 22.25
C GLN A 233 0.87 29.41 22.70
N GLY A 234 -0.41 29.07 22.62
CA GLY A 234 -0.92 27.70 22.80
C GLY A 234 -1.12 27.04 21.45
N GLY A 235 -0.19 26.18 21.04
CA GLY A 235 -0.44 25.15 20.03
C GLY A 235 -1.38 24.10 20.61
N ALA A 236 -2.42 23.73 19.85
CA ALA A 236 -3.41 22.75 20.27
C ALA A 236 -2.86 21.31 20.12
N ASP A 237 -2.10 20.86 21.12
CA ASP A 237 -1.77 19.46 21.37
C ASP A 237 -2.75 18.90 22.42
N SER A 238 -3.39 17.76 22.15
CA SER A 238 -4.02 16.99 23.23
C SER A 238 -2.89 16.32 24.04
N PRO A 239 -2.72 16.58 25.35
CA PRO A 239 -1.62 16.01 26.10
C PRO A 239 -1.86 14.51 26.31
N LEU A 240 -1.06 13.67 25.65
CA LEU A 240 -0.99 12.22 25.94
C LEU A 240 -0.80 12.03 27.45
N ARG A 241 -1.73 11.31 28.08
CA ARG A 241 -1.78 11.13 29.52
C ARG A 241 -0.81 10.03 29.95
N GLY A 242 -0.25 10.18 31.14
CA GLY A 242 0.63 9.19 31.76
C GLY A 242 1.99 9.74 32.15
N GLU A 243 2.77 8.89 32.81
CA GLU A 243 4.13 9.15 33.27
C GLU A 243 5.17 8.95 32.15
N GLY A 244 6.37 9.47 32.36
CA GLY A 244 7.51 9.27 31.46
C GLY A 244 7.59 10.25 30.28
N PRO A 245 8.73 10.23 29.57
CA PRO A 245 8.96 11.07 28.41
C PRO A 245 8.14 10.62 27.20
N TYR A 246 7.85 11.55 26.31
CA TYR A 246 7.28 11.26 25.00
C TYR A 246 8.06 12.03 23.92
N PRO A 247 9.18 11.46 23.43
CA PRO A 247 9.93 12.02 22.33
C PRO A 247 9.05 12.33 21.12
N ARG A 248 9.07 13.60 20.69
CA ARG A 248 8.31 14.13 19.54
C ARG A 248 9.13 14.20 18.25
N PHE A 249 10.43 13.87 18.27
CA PHE A 249 11.30 13.82 17.08
C PHE A 249 11.19 15.05 16.15
N GLY A 250 11.11 16.26 16.73
CA GLY A 250 10.98 17.51 15.99
C GLY A 250 9.54 17.92 15.63
N GLY A 251 8.53 17.18 16.10
CA GLY A 251 7.10 17.51 15.92
C GLY A 251 6.49 16.98 14.62
N ASP A 252 7.23 16.22 13.82
CA ASP A 252 6.72 15.59 12.61
C ASP A 252 5.97 14.28 12.95
N ASN A 253 4.65 14.30 12.80
CA ASN A 253 3.78 13.15 13.06
C ASN A 253 4.20 11.88 12.28
N MET A 254 4.68 12.03 11.04
CA MET A 254 5.10 10.88 10.23
C MET A 254 6.37 10.26 10.81
N ARG A 255 7.36 11.07 11.19
CA ARG A 255 8.58 10.59 11.83
C ARG A 255 8.29 9.97 13.20
N ILE A 256 7.44 10.61 14.01
CA ILE A 256 7.00 10.09 15.31
C ILE A 256 6.44 8.68 15.14
N VAL A 257 5.42 8.51 14.28
CA VAL A 257 4.78 7.21 14.07
C VAL A 257 5.79 6.19 13.54
N SER A 258 6.64 6.59 12.60
CA SER A 258 7.65 5.71 12.00
C SER A 258 8.65 5.17 13.03
N VAL A 259 9.15 6.02 13.94
CA VAL A 259 10.06 5.58 15.01
C VAL A 259 9.38 4.55 15.91
N TYR A 260 8.22 4.88 16.49
CA TYR A 260 7.54 3.98 17.43
C TYR A 260 7.09 2.66 16.78
N VAL A 261 6.54 2.72 15.56
CA VAL A 261 6.11 1.53 14.82
C VAL A 261 7.33 0.70 14.38
N GLY A 262 8.43 1.34 13.96
CA GLY A 262 9.68 0.67 13.60
C GLY A 262 10.28 -0.12 14.76
N ILE A 263 10.43 0.53 15.92
CA ILE A 263 10.91 -0.12 17.16
C ILE A 263 10.01 -1.29 17.54
N MET A 264 8.70 -1.04 17.63
CA MET A 264 7.73 -2.05 18.03
C MET A 264 7.76 -3.26 17.08
N ARG A 265 7.77 -3.02 15.77
CA ARG A 265 7.78 -4.06 14.75
C ARG A 265 9.07 -4.89 14.79
N SER A 266 10.22 -4.25 15.05
CA SER A 266 11.51 -4.93 15.24
C SER A 266 11.43 -5.95 16.37
N ILE A 267 11.02 -5.51 17.55
CA ILE A 267 10.92 -6.35 18.75
C ILE A 267 9.86 -7.44 18.54
N PHE A 268 8.66 -7.07 18.08
CA PHE A 268 7.56 -8.01 17.91
C PHE A 268 7.90 -9.13 16.93
N LEU A 269 8.52 -8.81 15.78
CA LEU A 269 8.84 -9.83 14.78
C LEU A 269 9.97 -10.75 15.23
N HIS A 270 10.90 -10.26 16.06
CA HIS A 270 11.91 -11.10 16.70
C HIS A 270 11.22 -12.14 17.61
N GLU A 271 10.35 -11.70 18.52
CA GLU A 271 9.59 -12.62 19.40
C GLU A 271 8.65 -13.55 18.63
N PHE A 272 8.05 -13.06 17.55
CA PHE A 272 7.21 -13.87 16.70
C PHE A 272 8.01 -14.91 15.92
N GLY A 273 9.29 -14.64 15.64
CA GLY A 273 10.22 -15.64 15.11
C GLY A 273 10.39 -16.82 16.07
N HIS A 274 10.57 -16.56 17.37
CA HIS A 274 10.61 -17.62 18.39
C HIS A 274 9.29 -18.38 18.47
N ALA A 275 8.16 -17.67 18.40
CA ALA A 275 6.85 -18.30 18.35
C ALA A 275 6.71 -19.22 17.13
N LEU A 276 7.15 -18.81 15.94
CA LEU A 276 7.11 -19.66 14.75
C LEU A 276 7.99 -20.90 14.92
N ILE A 277 9.22 -20.75 15.40
CA ILE A 277 10.14 -21.87 15.62
C ILE A 277 9.55 -22.85 16.65
N GLY A 278 9.10 -22.34 17.79
CA GLY A 278 8.59 -23.17 18.88
C GLY A 278 7.23 -23.82 18.59
N GLU A 279 6.28 -23.09 17.99
CA GLU A 279 4.93 -23.61 17.73
C GLU A 279 4.89 -24.55 16.53
N LEU A 280 5.68 -24.29 15.49
CA LEU A 280 5.67 -25.10 14.26
C LEU A 280 6.80 -26.14 14.24
N GLU A 281 7.58 -26.24 15.31
CA GLU A 281 8.74 -27.13 15.44
C GLU A 281 9.75 -26.94 14.28
N LEU A 282 9.99 -25.69 13.90
CA LEU A 282 10.88 -25.39 12.77
C LEU A 282 12.33 -25.68 13.15
N PRO A 283 13.13 -26.19 12.20
CA PRO A 283 14.56 -26.40 12.44
C PRO A 283 15.32 -25.06 12.46
N SER A 284 16.19 -24.87 13.45
CA SER A 284 17.26 -23.87 13.42
C SER A 284 18.62 -24.57 13.42
N THR A 285 19.48 -24.24 12.46
CA THR A 285 20.83 -24.82 12.32
C THR A 285 21.95 -23.91 12.83
N GLY A 286 21.58 -22.75 13.39
CA GLY A 286 22.46 -21.79 14.05
C GLY A 286 21.86 -21.30 15.36
N ALA A 287 22.42 -20.23 15.93
CA ALA A 287 21.83 -19.59 17.10
C ALA A 287 20.40 -19.10 16.76
N GLU A 288 19.43 -19.46 17.59
CA GLU A 288 18.02 -19.13 17.36
C GLU A 288 17.80 -17.61 17.31
N GLU A 289 18.44 -16.87 18.23
CA GLU A 289 18.45 -15.40 18.29
C GLU A 289 18.84 -14.75 16.96
N ASP A 290 19.94 -15.23 16.35
CA ASP A 290 20.39 -14.72 15.06
C ASP A 290 19.39 -15.09 13.95
N ALA A 291 18.79 -16.28 14.01
CA ALA A 291 17.81 -16.72 13.02
C ALA A 291 16.54 -15.86 13.07
N VAL A 292 16.03 -15.55 14.27
CA VAL A 292 14.82 -14.73 14.44
C VAL A 292 15.07 -13.25 14.16
N ASP A 293 16.29 -12.74 14.38
CA ASP A 293 16.71 -11.42 13.92
C ASP A 293 16.65 -11.31 12.38
N ILE A 294 17.10 -12.37 11.69
CA ILE A 294 17.03 -12.45 10.24
C ILE A 294 15.57 -12.52 9.77
N TYR A 295 14.71 -13.30 10.45
CA TYR A 295 13.27 -13.31 10.18
C TYR A 295 12.66 -11.92 10.33
N ALA A 296 12.97 -11.22 11.43
CA ALA A 296 12.51 -9.87 11.67
C ALA A 296 12.97 -8.92 10.54
N ALA A 297 14.25 -8.95 10.19
CA ALA A 297 14.83 -8.15 9.11
C ALA A 297 14.10 -8.37 7.77
N LEU A 298 13.85 -9.64 7.39
CA LEU A 298 13.10 -10.01 6.19
C LEU A 298 11.69 -9.42 6.21
N LYS A 299 10.96 -9.56 7.31
CA LYS A 299 9.58 -9.06 7.45
C LYS A 299 9.47 -7.55 7.63
N ILE A 300 10.57 -6.88 7.99
CA ILE A 300 10.64 -5.42 8.06
C ILE A 300 10.94 -4.83 6.69
N VAL A 301 11.84 -5.44 5.89
CA VAL A 301 12.17 -4.95 4.55
C VAL A 301 11.09 -5.27 3.52
N GLU A 302 10.37 -6.38 3.66
CA GLU A 302 9.38 -6.87 2.68
C GLU A 302 8.39 -5.79 2.17
N PRO A 303 7.76 -4.95 3.01
CA PRO A 303 6.84 -3.95 2.50
C PRO A 303 7.54 -2.77 1.80
N THR A 304 8.85 -2.57 2.01
CA THR A 304 9.64 -1.59 1.23
C THR A 304 9.94 -2.09 -0.18
N MET A 305 9.98 -3.42 -0.38
CA MET A 305 10.30 -4.07 -1.65
C MET A 305 9.17 -3.97 -2.67
N TYR A 306 7.94 -3.79 -2.18
CA TYR A 306 6.73 -3.78 -2.98
C TYR A 306 5.94 -2.50 -2.67
N PRO A 307 6.42 -1.34 -3.16
CA PRO A 307 5.81 -0.06 -2.82
C PRO A 307 4.36 0.00 -3.28
N SER A 308 3.50 0.50 -2.39
CA SER A 308 2.11 0.81 -2.69
C SER A 308 2.01 2.08 -3.53
N ASP A 309 0.84 2.37 -4.09
CA ASP A 309 0.59 3.66 -4.75
C ASP A 309 0.41 4.81 -3.75
N ASN A 310 0.34 4.50 -2.44
CA ASN A 310 0.27 5.48 -1.36
C ASN A 310 1.67 5.90 -0.87
N GLN A 311 2.10 7.09 -1.28
CA GLN A 311 3.41 7.62 -0.88
C GLN A 311 3.60 7.78 0.64
N ASP A 312 2.55 8.04 1.42
CA ASP A 312 2.71 8.26 2.87
C ASP A 312 2.93 6.93 3.59
N VAL A 313 2.22 5.88 3.14
CA VAL A 313 2.48 4.50 3.57
C VAL A 313 3.90 4.09 3.19
N ASN A 314 4.34 4.38 1.97
CA ASN A 314 5.71 4.07 1.54
C ASN A 314 6.75 4.80 2.40
N THR A 315 6.53 6.07 2.74
CA THR A 315 7.42 6.83 3.62
C THR A 315 7.44 6.21 5.02
N MET A 316 6.27 5.95 5.61
CA MET A 316 6.17 5.36 6.95
C MET A 316 6.87 3.99 7.04
N VAL A 317 6.68 3.14 6.03
CA VAL A 317 7.31 1.82 5.98
C VAL A 317 8.84 1.94 5.86
N LYS A 318 9.33 2.85 5.00
CA LYS A 318 10.78 3.08 4.83
C LYS A 318 11.43 3.60 6.10
N GLU A 319 10.88 4.67 6.66
CA GLU A 319 11.39 5.27 7.89
C GLU A 319 11.28 4.30 9.07
N GLY A 320 10.15 3.59 9.20
CA GLY A 320 9.98 2.56 10.22
C GLY A 320 10.99 1.42 10.09
N ALA A 321 11.30 0.98 8.86
CA ALA A 321 12.32 -0.03 8.64
C ALA A 321 13.72 0.48 9.02
N ILE A 322 14.06 1.73 8.70
CA ILE A 322 15.34 2.34 9.12
C ILE A 322 15.45 2.35 10.64
N TYR A 323 14.44 2.84 11.36
CA TYR A 323 14.46 2.89 12.83
C TYR A 323 14.43 1.52 13.50
N ALA A 324 13.83 0.51 12.85
CA ALA A 324 13.86 -0.86 13.33
C ALA A 324 15.28 -1.45 13.41
N ALA A 325 16.19 -1.00 12.53
CA ALA A 325 17.59 -1.40 12.52
C ALA A 325 18.48 -0.44 13.36
N LEU A 326 18.27 0.87 13.27
CA LEU A 326 19.13 1.87 13.91
C LEU A 326 19.19 1.74 15.44
N GLN A 327 18.16 1.21 16.08
CA GLN A 327 18.20 0.95 17.52
C GLN A 327 19.41 0.09 17.95
N TRP A 328 19.76 -0.93 17.17
CA TRP A 328 20.89 -1.82 17.43
C TRP A 328 22.23 -1.10 17.24
N TYR A 329 22.31 -0.23 16.22
CA TYR A 329 23.48 0.61 16.00
C TYR A 329 23.73 1.54 17.19
N TYR A 330 22.68 2.24 17.64
CA TYR A 330 22.77 3.19 18.74
C TYR A 330 23.10 2.53 20.06
N SER A 331 22.40 1.44 20.42
CA SER A 331 22.70 0.68 21.63
C SER A 331 24.15 0.17 21.62
N GLY A 332 24.59 -0.41 20.50
CA GLY A 332 25.95 -0.90 20.32
C GLY A 332 27.02 0.20 20.42
N LYS A 333 26.79 1.38 19.83
CA LYS A 333 27.72 2.52 19.92
C LYS A 333 27.78 3.12 21.33
N LEU A 334 26.66 3.17 22.05
CA LEU A 334 26.66 3.57 23.44
C LEU A 334 27.44 2.57 24.31
N ALA A 335 27.32 1.27 24.05
CA ALA A 335 28.08 0.25 24.74
C ALA A 335 29.60 0.38 24.49
N GLU A 336 30.03 0.56 23.23
CA GLU A 336 31.44 0.82 22.89
C GLU A 336 31.96 2.06 23.61
N ASN A 337 31.20 3.16 23.62
CA ASN A 337 31.59 4.41 24.28
C ASN A 337 31.71 4.28 25.82
N ARG A 338 30.99 3.32 26.42
CA ARG A 338 31.09 2.99 27.86
C ARG A 338 32.25 2.03 28.18
N GLY A 339 33.07 1.69 27.18
CA GLY A 339 34.21 0.78 27.35
C GLY A 339 33.80 -0.68 27.46
N ALA A 340 32.59 -1.06 27.05
CA ALA A 340 32.25 -2.47 26.90
C ALA A 340 33.18 -3.10 25.87
N SER A 341 33.74 -4.28 26.17
CA SER A 341 34.46 -5.07 25.18
C SER A 341 33.57 -5.29 23.95
N SER A 342 34.15 -5.33 22.76
CA SER A 342 33.46 -5.46 21.46
C SER A 342 32.68 -6.78 21.24
N GLY A 343 32.50 -7.59 22.29
CA GLY A 343 31.64 -8.76 22.34
C GLY A 343 30.63 -8.65 23.48
N SER A 344 29.43 -9.18 23.26
CA SER A 344 28.49 -9.52 24.34
C SER A 344 29.19 -10.40 25.38
N ALA A 345 28.66 -10.44 26.61
CA ALA A 345 29.18 -11.38 27.60
C ALA A 345 29.21 -12.78 26.97
N TRP A 346 30.27 -13.56 27.16
CA TRP A 346 30.39 -14.84 26.44
C TRP A 346 29.27 -15.85 26.75
N GLN A 347 28.53 -15.64 27.85
CA GLN A 347 27.33 -16.40 28.23
C GLN A 347 26.02 -15.81 27.71
N ASP A 348 26.06 -14.61 27.14
CA ASP A 348 24.89 -14.02 26.50
C ASP A 348 24.57 -14.81 25.24
N GLU A 349 23.32 -15.23 25.13
CA GLU A 349 22.82 -15.94 23.96
C GLU A 349 22.73 -15.02 22.74
N HIS A 350 22.71 -13.71 22.95
CA HIS A 350 22.67 -12.72 21.88
C HIS A 350 24.06 -12.37 21.36
N THR A 351 24.16 -12.35 20.04
CA THR A 351 25.23 -11.66 19.34
C THR A 351 25.24 -10.17 19.75
N GLY A 352 26.41 -9.57 19.98
CA GLY A 352 26.49 -8.15 20.34
C GLY A 352 25.82 -7.20 19.34
N ASP A 353 25.20 -6.12 19.83
CA ASP A 353 24.30 -5.24 19.08
C ASP A 353 24.84 -4.73 17.73
N LEU A 354 26.12 -4.35 17.64
CA LEU A 354 26.69 -3.88 16.37
C LEU A 354 26.77 -4.98 15.30
N LYS A 355 26.95 -6.24 15.71
CA LYS A 355 26.91 -7.39 14.80
C LYS A 355 25.47 -7.71 14.40
N ARG A 356 24.50 -7.64 15.34
CA ARG A 356 23.06 -7.73 15.03
C ARG A 356 22.64 -6.67 14.02
N PHE A 357 23.01 -5.41 14.29
CA PHE A 357 22.81 -4.29 13.37
C PHE A 357 23.39 -4.56 11.98
N ARG A 358 24.66 -4.95 11.89
CA ARG A 358 25.32 -5.25 10.61
C ARG A 358 24.56 -6.32 9.82
N ASN A 359 24.17 -7.41 10.49
CA ASN A 359 23.48 -8.53 9.85
C ASN A 359 22.08 -8.11 9.37
N MET A 360 21.31 -7.46 10.25
CA MET A 360 19.98 -6.93 9.94
C MET A 360 20.02 -5.92 8.79
N LEU A 361 20.90 -4.93 8.86
CA LEU A 361 21.07 -3.93 7.80
C LEU A 361 21.49 -4.57 6.48
N CYS A 362 22.32 -5.62 6.50
CA CYS A 362 22.72 -6.31 5.28
C CYS A 362 21.53 -7.03 4.62
N ILE A 363 20.68 -7.73 5.38
CA ILE A 363 19.44 -8.32 4.84
C ILE A 363 18.52 -7.24 4.27
N MET A 364 18.32 -6.15 5.01
CA MET A 364 17.44 -5.06 4.57
C MET A 364 17.99 -4.34 3.33
N TYR A 365 19.30 -4.12 3.27
CA TYR A 365 19.96 -3.58 2.09
C TYR A 365 19.84 -4.50 0.88
N GLY A 366 20.01 -5.82 1.07
CA GLY A 366 19.84 -6.80 -0.01
C GLY A 366 18.41 -6.82 -0.58
N GLY A 367 17.40 -6.62 0.28
CA GLY A 367 16.01 -6.49 -0.14
C GLY A 367 15.73 -5.19 -0.88
N ASN A 368 16.22 -4.04 -0.39
CA ASN A 368 15.99 -2.74 -1.03
C ASN A 368 17.18 -1.77 -0.87
N PRO A 369 18.18 -1.83 -1.76
CA PRO A 369 19.33 -0.93 -1.70
C PRO A 369 18.95 0.55 -1.74
N GLY A 370 17.89 0.91 -2.48
CA GLY A 370 17.46 2.30 -2.65
C GLY A 370 17.02 2.99 -1.35
N VAL A 371 16.51 2.22 -0.38
CA VAL A 371 16.11 2.74 0.93
C VAL A 371 17.30 2.83 1.88
N PHE A 372 18.19 1.83 1.87
CA PHE A 372 19.22 1.68 2.89
C PHE A 372 20.60 2.20 2.49
N GLU A 373 20.85 2.60 1.24
CA GLU A 373 22.15 3.10 0.79
C GLU A 373 22.64 4.29 1.62
N SER A 374 21.76 5.25 1.95
CA SER A 374 22.12 6.39 2.81
C SER A 374 22.56 5.93 4.21
N VAL A 375 21.85 4.98 4.80
CA VAL A 375 22.16 4.41 6.12
C VAL A 375 23.52 3.70 6.07
N THR A 376 23.76 2.86 5.06
CA THR A 376 25.04 2.14 4.92
C THR A 376 26.24 3.10 4.79
N LYS A 377 26.07 4.23 4.09
CA LYS A 377 27.11 5.28 4.01
C LYS A 377 27.34 5.96 5.36
N SER A 378 26.26 6.36 6.04
CA SER A 378 26.34 7.05 7.34
C SER A 378 27.00 6.20 8.43
N VAL A 379 26.77 4.88 8.41
CA VAL A 379 27.36 3.95 9.39
C VAL A 379 28.70 3.35 8.95
N GLY A 380 29.20 3.72 7.75
CA GLY A 380 30.49 3.25 7.25
C GLY A 380 30.54 1.76 6.90
N LEU A 381 29.43 1.18 6.42
CA LEU A 381 29.40 -0.21 5.99
C LEU A 381 30.21 -0.39 4.70
N GLU A 382 31.26 -1.22 4.75
CA GLU A 382 32.19 -1.41 3.64
C GLU A 382 31.49 -1.91 2.35
N ASP A 383 31.94 -1.42 1.20
CA ASP A 383 31.41 -1.83 -0.12
C ASP A 383 31.52 -3.35 -0.35
N ARG A 384 32.60 -3.98 0.13
CA ARG A 384 32.76 -5.44 0.08
C ARG A 384 31.65 -6.18 0.83
N THR A 385 31.18 -5.62 1.94
CA THR A 385 30.07 -6.20 2.71
C THR A 385 28.76 -5.98 1.97
N LYS A 386 28.49 -4.75 1.50
CA LYS A 386 27.30 -4.42 0.71
C LYS A 386 27.14 -5.31 -0.53
N ALA A 387 28.25 -5.59 -1.22
CA ALA A 387 28.25 -6.42 -2.43
C ALA A 387 27.72 -7.84 -2.22
N ARG A 388 27.72 -8.36 -0.98
CA ARG A 388 27.20 -9.69 -0.63
C ARG A 388 25.76 -9.67 -0.11
N CYS A 389 25.24 -8.50 0.23
CA CYS A 389 23.98 -8.39 0.93
C CYS A 389 22.78 -8.86 0.12
N ALA A 390 22.79 -8.69 -1.21
CA ALA A 390 21.76 -9.24 -2.09
C ALA A 390 21.73 -10.78 -2.05
N ASP A 391 22.91 -11.42 -2.11
CA ASP A 391 23.01 -12.88 -2.01
C ASP A 391 22.59 -13.40 -0.64
N GLU A 392 22.99 -12.72 0.43
CA GLU A 392 22.58 -13.07 1.79
C GLU A 392 21.08 -12.90 1.99
N PHE A 393 20.49 -11.79 1.52
CA PHE A 393 19.03 -11.60 1.53
C PHE A 393 18.33 -12.75 0.80
N ASN A 394 18.72 -13.04 -0.44
CA ASN A 394 18.10 -14.09 -1.25
C ASN A 394 18.21 -15.47 -0.60
N LYS A 395 19.39 -15.79 -0.05
CA LYS A 395 19.64 -17.07 0.65
C LYS A 395 18.76 -17.20 1.90
N GLN A 396 18.71 -16.18 2.74
CA GLN A 396 17.93 -16.22 3.97
C GLN A 396 16.43 -16.17 3.71
N ASN A 397 15.99 -15.36 2.73
CA ASN A 397 14.59 -15.29 2.33
C ASN A 397 14.09 -16.65 1.82
N ARG A 398 14.85 -17.29 0.93
CA ARG A 398 14.56 -18.67 0.48
C ARG A 398 14.47 -19.66 1.61
N ALA A 399 15.40 -19.60 2.57
CA ALA A 399 15.43 -20.53 3.70
C ALA A 399 14.14 -20.41 4.52
N TRP A 400 13.77 -19.20 4.94
CA TRP A 400 12.56 -18.93 5.71
C TRP A 400 11.28 -19.27 4.96
N HIS A 401 11.17 -18.87 3.69
CA HIS A 401 10.02 -19.23 2.85
C HIS A 401 9.87 -20.75 2.73
N LYS A 402 10.97 -21.47 2.50
CA LYS A 402 10.95 -22.93 2.34
C LYS A 402 10.52 -23.67 3.59
N ILE A 403 11.00 -23.28 4.78
CA ILE A 403 10.64 -23.96 6.03
C ILE A 403 9.22 -23.58 6.49
N LEU A 404 8.73 -22.39 6.17
CA LEU A 404 7.38 -21.94 6.53
C LEU A 404 6.30 -22.42 5.55
N ALA A 405 6.65 -22.69 4.29
CA ALA A 405 5.68 -23.06 3.25
C ALA A 405 4.71 -24.19 3.64
N PRO A 406 5.13 -25.29 4.30
CA PRO A 406 4.22 -26.35 4.77
C PRO A 406 3.19 -25.88 5.79
N HIS A 407 3.43 -24.77 6.49
CA HIS A 407 2.58 -24.20 7.53
C HIS A 407 1.92 -22.89 7.11
N THR A 408 2.04 -22.50 5.84
CA THR A 408 1.57 -21.21 5.33
C THR A 408 0.45 -21.41 4.34
N ARG A 409 -0.64 -20.64 4.49
CA ARG A 409 -1.73 -20.62 3.52
C ARG A 409 -1.31 -19.93 2.24
N VAL A 410 -1.68 -20.50 1.10
CA VAL A 410 -1.51 -19.84 -0.19
C VAL A 410 -2.32 -18.54 -0.23
N GLY A 411 -1.69 -17.45 -0.59
CA GLY A 411 -2.29 -16.13 -0.61
C GLY A 411 -1.52 -15.13 -1.46
N THR A 412 -2.08 -13.94 -1.70
CA THR A 412 -1.45 -12.86 -2.47
C THR A 412 -0.09 -12.44 -1.90
N TRP A 413 0.06 -12.44 -0.57
CA TRP A 413 1.31 -12.13 0.15
C TRP A 413 2.02 -13.38 0.69
N SER A 414 1.61 -14.56 0.24
CA SER A 414 2.21 -15.86 0.60
C SER A 414 1.99 -16.90 -0.52
N PRO A 415 2.38 -16.61 -1.77
CA PRO A 415 2.02 -17.41 -2.94
C PRO A 415 2.75 -18.77 -2.97
N GLU A 416 3.70 -18.99 -2.07
CA GLU A 416 4.44 -20.24 -1.90
C GLU A 416 3.89 -21.14 -0.79
N GLY A 417 2.87 -20.66 -0.06
CA GLY A 417 2.19 -21.48 0.94
C GLY A 417 1.63 -22.77 0.34
N LEU A 418 1.81 -23.88 1.06
CA LEU A 418 1.35 -25.20 0.64
C LEU A 418 0.00 -25.57 1.27
N GLN A 419 -0.48 -24.78 2.23
CA GLN A 419 -1.79 -24.98 2.81
C GLN A 419 -2.86 -24.29 1.97
N PRO A 420 -4.06 -24.89 1.80
CA PRO A 420 -5.20 -24.22 1.18
C PRO A 420 -5.51 -22.87 1.84
N ALA A 421 -6.03 -21.91 1.07
CA ALA A 421 -6.37 -20.57 1.57
C ALA A 421 -7.40 -20.60 2.73
N ASN A 422 -8.21 -21.65 2.82
CA ASN A 422 -9.19 -21.88 3.87
C ASN A 422 -8.75 -22.90 4.94
N ALA A 423 -7.47 -23.29 4.96
CA ALA A 423 -6.98 -24.29 5.92
C ALA A 423 -7.26 -23.84 7.37
N PRO A 424 -7.84 -24.69 8.23
CA PRO A 424 -8.09 -24.33 9.61
C PRO A 424 -6.77 -24.14 10.35
N GLY A 425 -6.68 -23.12 11.21
CA GLY A 425 -5.53 -22.86 12.06
C GLY A 425 -5.92 -21.94 13.20
N ALA A 426 -5.17 -22.00 14.29
CA ALA A 426 -5.47 -21.19 15.46
C ALA A 426 -5.14 -19.70 15.23
N PRO A 427 -5.86 -18.78 15.90
CA PRO A 427 -5.67 -17.34 15.70
C PRO A 427 -4.43 -16.81 16.40
N VAL A 428 -3.98 -15.64 15.94
CA VAL A 428 -3.11 -14.75 16.72
C VAL A 428 -4.01 -13.72 17.39
N ASN A 429 -4.02 -13.69 18.73
CA ASN A 429 -4.80 -12.74 19.51
C ASN A 429 -3.91 -11.57 19.95
N VAL A 430 -4.49 -10.38 20.09
CA VAL A 430 -3.74 -9.19 20.51
C VAL A 430 -4.54 -8.44 21.57
N VAL A 431 -3.87 -8.11 22.67
CA VAL A 431 -4.40 -7.32 23.78
C VAL A 431 -3.44 -6.19 24.08
N PHE A 432 -3.98 -4.98 24.26
CA PHE A 432 -3.27 -3.83 24.79
C PHE A 432 -3.87 -3.53 26.16
N GLU A 433 -3.10 -3.78 27.21
CA GLU A 433 -3.51 -3.44 28.58
C GLU A 433 -3.36 -1.93 28.80
N PRO A 434 -4.22 -1.31 29.63
CA PRO A 434 -4.06 0.09 30.02
C PRO A 434 -2.68 0.34 30.63
N SER A 435 -2.10 1.50 30.33
CA SER A 435 -0.77 1.87 30.84
C SER A 435 -0.82 3.09 31.73
N ARG A 436 0.12 3.15 32.67
CA ARG A 436 0.36 4.37 33.45
C ARG A 436 1.30 5.34 32.72
N ARG A 437 1.94 4.91 31.64
CA ARG A 437 2.97 5.67 30.90
C ARG A 437 2.40 6.31 29.62
N LYS A 438 2.96 7.44 29.20
CA LYS A 438 2.53 8.13 27.97
C LYS A 438 2.68 7.24 26.74
N ILE A 439 3.80 6.52 26.62
CA ILE A 439 4.03 5.63 25.48
C ILE A 439 3.08 4.45 25.50
N GLY A 440 2.85 3.83 26.66
CA GLY A 440 1.88 2.74 26.74
C GLY A 440 0.46 3.20 26.38
N ASN A 441 0.05 4.40 26.79
CA ASN A 441 -1.24 4.97 26.38
C ASN A 441 -1.28 5.36 24.89
N LEU A 442 -0.17 5.81 24.30
CA LEU A 442 -0.08 5.97 22.85
C LEU A 442 -0.39 4.65 22.13
N PHE A 443 0.20 3.54 22.58
CA PHE A 443 -0.09 2.24 21.98
C PHE A 443 -1.50 1.74 22.29
N ALA A 444 -1.95 1.77 23.54
CA ALA A 444 -3.23 1.23 23.96
C ALA A 444 -4.44 2.04 23.46
N GLU A 445 -4.32 3.37 23.38
CA GLU A 445 -5.45 4.24 23.05
C GLU A 445 -5.42 4.71 21.59
N THR A 446 -4.23 4.90 21.00
CA THR A 446 -4.10 5.51 19.66
C THR A 446 -3.73 4.48 18.60
N LEU A 447 -2.79 3.57 18.87
CA LEU A 447 -2.24 2.66 17.86
C LEU A 447 -2.78 1.22 17.95
N ALA A 448 -3.60 0.90 18.95
CA ALA A 448 -4.01 -0.46 19.26
C ALA A 448 -4.74 -1.16 18.10
N GLN A 449 -5.69 -0.46 17.45
CA GLN A 449 -6.44 -1.01 16.32
C GLN A 449 -5.55 -1.31 15.11
N PRO A 450 -4.84 -0.33 14.50
CA PRO A 450 -4.04 -0.60 13.32
C PRO A 450 -2.91 -1.62 13.57
N ILE A 451 -2.26 -1.59 14.75
CA ILE A 451 -1.23 -2.58 15.10
C ILE A 451 -1.86 -3.95 15.33
N GLY A 452 -2.93 -4.01 16.12
CA GLY A 452 -3.63 -5.24 16.46
C GLY A 452 -4.17 -5.96 15.22
N ASP A 453 -4.75 -5.23 14.28
CA ASP A 453 -5.24 -5.81 13.02
C ASP A 453 -4.10 -6.38 12.18
N ASN A 454 -2.99 -5.66 12.04
CA ASN A 454 -1.81 -6.15 11.32
C ASN A 454 -1.21 -7.41 11.95
N ILE A 455 -1.12 -7.48 13.28
CA ILE A 455 -0.61 -8.67 13.98
C ILE A 455 -1.58 -9.86 13.82
N LYS A 456 -2.90 -9.64 13.92
CA LYS A 456 -3.91 -10.69 13.74
C LYS A 456 -3.87 -11.32 12.35
N LEU A 457 -3.48 -10.57 11.31
CA LEU A 457 -3.29 -11.11 9.96
C LEU A 457 -2.28 -12.27 9.92
N LEU A 458 -1.32 -12.34 10.84
CA LEU A 458 -0.37 -13.46 10.91
C LEU A 458 -1.06 -14.79 11.20
N GLY A 459 -2.17 -14.79 11.96
CA GLY A 459 -2.99 -16.00 12.16
C GLY A 459 -3.78 -16.40 10.91
N GLN A 460 -3.99 -15.48 9.97
CA GLN A 460 -4.57 -15.77 8.66
C GLN A 460 -3.52 -16.27 7.67
N THR A 461 -2.25 -15.89 7.85
CA THR A 461 -1.13 -16.38 7.03
C THR A 461 -0.68 -17.78 7.45
N TYR A 462 -0.43 -18.00 8.74
CA TYR A 462 0.14 -19.24 9.26
C TYR A 462 -0.94 -20.17 9.83
N VAL A 463 -0.79 -21.47 9.57
CA VAL A 463 -1.59 -22.54 10.15
C VAL A 463 -0.95 -22.94 11.49
N LEU A 464 -1.30 -22.19 12.54
CA LEU A 464 -0.78 -22.42 13.89
C LEU A 464 -1.52 -23.58 14.59
N PRO A 465 -0.83 -24.44 15.36
CA PRO A 465 -1.46 -25.56 16.06
C PRO A 465 -2.30 -25.14 17.27
N ARG A 466 -1.99 -23.98 17.85
CA ARG A 466 -2.72 -23.39 18.98
C ARG A 466 -2.65 -21.85 18.95
N PRO A 467 -3.52 -21.15 19.70
CA PRO A 467 -3.53 -19.69 19.67
C PRO A 467 -2.23 -19.10 20.21
N VAL A 468 -1.72 -18.08 19.53
CA VAL A 468 -0.60 -17.26 20.02
C VAL A 468 -1.15 -15.92 20.52
N ASN A 469 -0.93 -15.60 21.79
CA ASN A 469 -1.47 -14.39 22.42
C ASN A 469 -0.39 -13.31 22.55
N VAL A 470 -0.57 -12.17 21.89
CA VAL A 470 0.33 -11.03 21.98
C VAL A 470 -0.25 -10.02 22.97
N VAL A 471 0.49 -9.73 24.04
CA VAL A 471 0.03 -8.86 25.12
C VAL A 471 1.00 -7.68 25.28
N PHE A 472 0.50 -6.48 25.05
CA PHE A 472 1.20 -5.24 25.35
C PHE A 472 0.81 -4.75 26.74
N LYS A 473 1.78 -4.49 27.62
CA LYS A 473 1.51 -4.06 29.00
C LYS A 473 2.68 -3.34 29.66
N ASP A 474 2.41 -2.71 30.80
CA ASP A 474 3.45 -2.26 31.73
C ASP A 474 4.04 -3.49 32.45
N CYS A 475 5.33 -3.74 32.29
CA CYS A 475 5.99 -4.91 32.87
C CYS A 475 6.84 -4.61 34.11
N GLY A 476 7.20 -3.35 34.33
CA GLY A 476 8.20 -2.96 35.32
C GLY A 476 9.64 -3.40 34.97
N LYS A 477 9.90 -3.79 33.71
CA LYS A 477 11.23 -4.18 33.20
C LYS A 477 11.36 -3.85 31.71
N LEU A 478 12.60 -3.61 31.26
CA LEU A 478 12.93 -3.35 29.86
C LEU A 478 13.10 -4.68 29.11
N ASN A 479 11.99 -5.30 28.69
CA ASN A 479 12.06 -6.61 28.03
C ASN A 479 10.91 -6.85 27.04
N ALA A 480 11.05 -7.87 26.21
CA ALA A 480 9.97 -8.55 25.50
C ALA A 480 10.34 -10.04 25.46
N TRP A 481 9.36 -10.93 25.42
CA TRP A 481 9.67 -12.36 25.34
C TRP A 481 8.49 -13.16 24.80
N TYR A 482 8.81 -14.22 24.08
CA TYR A 482 7.92 -15.35 23.84
C TYR A 482 8.01 -16.39 24.98
N SER A 483 6.86 -16.87 25.44
CA SER A 483 6.72 -17.96 26.41
C SER A 483 6.22 -19.23 25.71
N PRO A 484 7.07 -20.24 25.48
CA PRO A 484 6.66 -21.48 24.82
C PRO A 484 5.57 -22.23 25.59
N ARG A 485 5.57 -22.18 26.92
CA ARG A 485 4.55 -22.87 27.72
C ARG A 485 3.17 -22.24 27.60
N GLU A 486 3.13 -20.91 27.49
CA GLU A 486 1.87 -20.16 27.47
C GLU A 486 1.38 -19.88 26.04
N GLY A 487 2.27 -19.94 25.04
CA GLY A 487 1.96 -19.52 23.66
C GLY A 487 1.67 -18.03 23.63
N SER A 488 2.48 -17.25 24.33
CA SER A 488 2.25 -15.82 24.48
C SER A 488 3.52 -15.03 24.27
N ILE A 489 3.38 -13.93 23.54
CA ILE A 489 4.40 -12.89 23.38
C ILE A 489 4.02 -11.74 24.29
N THR A 490 4.90 -11.36 25.22
CA THR A 490 4.74 -10.17 26.04
C THR A 490 5.59 -9.03 25.50
N MET A 491 4.95 -7.90 25.23
CA MET A 491 5.56 -6.66 24.75
C MET A 491 5.50 -5.61 25.86
N CYS A 492 6.64 -5.28 26.47
CA CYS A 492 6.66 -4.27 27.52
C CYS A 492 6.75 -2.86 26.95
N TYR A 493 5.83 -1.98 27.36
CA TYR A 493 5.86 -0.58 26.91
C TYR A 493 7.16 0.13 27.30
N GLU A 494 7.76 -0.25 28.42
CA GLU A 494 9.01 0.35 28.91
C GLU A 494 10.19 0.09 27.96
N LEU A 495 10.23 -1.06 27.30
CA LEU A 495 11.29 -1.35 26.32
C LEU A 495 11.19 -0.41 25.11
N ILE A 496 9.98 -0.27 24.54
CA ILE A 496 9.73 0.61 23.39
C ILE A 496 10.03 2.07 23.75
N GLU A 497 9.59 2.51 24.92
CA GLU A 497 9.87 3.86 25.42
C GLU A 497 11.38 4.10 25.60
N ASN A 498 12.08 3.16 26.22
CA ASN A 498 13.52 3.29 26.47
C ASN A 498 14.31 3.45 25.17
N ILE A 499 13.98 2.65 24.15
CA ILE A 499 14.63 2.74 22.83
C ILE A 499 14.29 4.07 22.15
N ALA A 500 13.03 4.52 22.22
CA ALA A 500 12.63 5.81 21.64
C ALA A 500 13.34 7.00 22.31
N VAL A 501 13.50 6.97 23.63
CA VAL A 501 14.27 7.98 24.40
C VAL A 501 15.73 7.96 23.98
N MET A 502 16.35 6.79 23.87
CA MET A 502 17.73 6.66 23.41
C MET A 502 17.92 7.27 22.02
N ILE A 503 17.03 6.96 21.07
CA ILE A 503 17.09 7.52 19.71
C ILE A 503 16.95 9.04 19.76
N SER A 504 16.01 9.56 20.55
CA SER A 504 15.80 11.00 20.71
C SER A 504 17.03 11.71 21.26
N ASP A 505 17.65 11.16 22.32
CA ASP A 505 18.82 11.77 22.95
C ASP A 505 20.00 11.84 21.99
N ILE A 506 20.16 10.83 21.14
CA ILE A 506 21.21 10.77 20.12
C ILE A 506 20.92 11.71 18.94
N GLU A 507 19.73 11.65 18.34
CA GLU A 507 19.42 12.37 17.09
C GLU A 507 19.02 13.83 17.32
N MET A 508 18.39 14.12 18.45
CA MET A 508 17.79 15.43 18.74
C MET A 508 18.56 16.20 19.83
N GLY A 509 19.56 15.58 20.47
CA GLY A 509 20.27 16.17 21.60
C GLY A 509 19.37 16.40 22.82
N THR A 510 18.29 15.62 22.96
CA THR A 510 17.45 15.64 24.16
C THR A 510 18.19 15.05 25.36
N VAL A 511 17.68 15.30 26.56
CA VAL A 511 18.14 14.63 27.78
C VAL A 511 16.95 13.88 28.36
N ASN A 512 17.02 12.55 28.39
CA ASN A 512 15.93 11.66 28.79
C ASN A 512 14.65 11.87 27.94
N GLY A 513 14.80 12.19 26.65
CA GLY A 513 13.69 12.36 25.72
C GLY A 513 12.95 13.70 25.83
N GLU A 514 13.43 14.63 26.66
CA GLU A 514 12.88 15.98 26.80
C GLU A 514 13.75 17.05 26.14
N VAL A 515 13.11 18.05 25.53
CA VAL A 515 13.79 19.14 24.82
C VAL A 515 14.51 20.05 25.80
N VAL A 516 15.84 20.15 25.69
CA VAL A 516 16.64 21.11 26.48
C VAL A 516 16.76 22.43 25.69
N PRO A 517 16.41 23.59 26.27
CA PRO A 517 16.59 24.87 25.58
C PRO A 517 18.02 25.39 25.76
N ASN A 518 18.87 25.37 24.72
CA ASN A 518 19.55 26.58 24.23
C ASN A 518 20.60 26.44 23.10
N LYS A 519 20.69 27.56 22.36
CA LYS A 519 21.86 28.23 21.74
C LYS A 519 22.58 27.55 20.55
N GLY A 520 22.23 28.05 19.37
CA GLY A 520 23.16 28.72 18.44
C GLY A 520 24.34 27.90 17.91
N GLY A 521 24.22 27.43 16.67
CA GLY A 521 25.34 26.86 15.93
C GLY A 521 25.04 26.77 14.44
N SER A 522 25.59 27.72 13.68
CA SER A 522 25.47 27.86 12.23
C SER A 522 26.02 26.65 11.48
N ALA A 523 25.29 26.19 10.45
CA ALA A 523 25.77 25.21 9.48
C ALA A 523 26.67 25.88 8.42
N PRO A 524 27.80 25.27 8.03
CA PRO A 524 28.44 25.57 6.75
C PRO A 524 28.39 24.37 5.79
N GLY A 525 27.77 24.62 4.63
CA GLY A 525 28.45 24.51 3.34
C GLY A 525 28.81 23.13 2.81
N ALA A 526 28.03 22.66 1.84
CA ALA A 526 28.47 21.69 0.85
C ALA A 526 29.60 22.26 -0.03
N PRO A 527 30.52 21.41 -0.52
CA PRO A 527 31.13 21.65 -1.83
C PRO A 527 30.94 20.51 -2.85
N GLN A 528 31.07 20.96 -4.09
CA GLN A 528 30.72 20.37 -5.37
C GLN A 528 31.82 19.46 -5.95
N ARG A 529 31.41 18.62 -6.91
CA ARG A 529 32.16 17.64 -7.74
C ARG A 529 33.44 18.16 -8.41
N GLN A 530 34.36 17.23 -8.75
CA GLN A 530 34.90 17.04 -10.12
C GLN A 530 35.62 15.68 -10.31
N PRO A 531 35.80 15.20 -11.57
CA PRO A 531 36.01 13.79 -11.93
C PRO A 531 37.47 13.40 -12.19
N GLY A 532 37.77 12.10 -12.08
CA GLY A 532 39.07 11.52 -12.46
C GLY A 532 38.93 10.16 -13.16
N GLN A 533 39.42 10.09 -14.41
CA GLN A 533 39.56 8.90 -15.24
C GLN A 533 40.71 8.00 -14.76
N GLY A 534 40.64 6.69 -15.03
CA GLY A 534 41.78 5.78 -14.92
C GLY A 534 41.46 4.34 -15.33
N GLN A 535 42.08 3.88 -16.41
CA GLN A 535 41.95 2.57 -17.05
C GLN A 535 42.60 1.43 -16.25
N GLY A 536 42.16 0.18 -16.49
CA GLY A 536 42.92 -1.02 -16.09
C GLY A 536 42.26 -2.33 -16.50
N GLN A 537 42.77 -2.94 -17.57
CA GLN A 537 42.39 -4.24 -18.12
C GLN A 537 42.75 -5.42 -17.20
N GLY A 538 42.00 -6.52 -17.28
CA GLY A 538 42.41 -7.82 -16.71
C GLY A 538 41.47 -8.96 -17.12
N GLN A 539 41.88 -9.70 -18.14
CA GLN A 539 41.21 -10.90 -18.67
C GLN A 539 41.39 -12.11 -17.73
N GLY A 540 40.41 -13.02 -17.72
CA GLY A 540 40.57 -14.36 -17.13
C GLY A 540 39.41 -15.29 -17.50
N GLN A 541 39.64 -16.15 -18.50
CA GLN A 541 38.72 -17.18 -19.01
C GLN A 541 38.69 -18.43 -18.12
N GLY A 542 37.57 -19.15 -18.10
CA GLY A 542 37.50 -20.53 -17.60
C GLY A 542 36.17 -21.22 -17.91
N GLN A 543 36.17 -22.09 -18.92
CA GLN A 543 35.04 -22.87 -19.45
C GLN A 543 34.78 -24.17 -18.65
N GLY A 544 33.56 -24.71 -18.73
CA GLY A 544 33.22 -26.09 -18.33
C GLY A 544 31.80 -26.49 -18.75
N GLN A 545 31.68 -27.40 -19.73
CA GLN A 545 30.44 -27.87 -20.40
C GLN A 545 29.84 -29.16 -19.79
N GLY A 546 28.56 -29.44 -20.11
CA GLY A 546 28.03 -30.81 -20.36
C GLY A 546 26.62 -31.07 -19.76
N GLN A 547 25.51 -30.89 -20.49
CA GLN A 547 24.80 -31.79 -21.43
C GLN A 547 24.02 -32.98 -20.85
N GLY A 548 22.73 -33.11 -21.23
CA GLY A 548 21.98 -34.38 -21.27
C GLY A 548 20.44 -34.23 -21.34
N GLN A 549 19.85 -34.41 -22.52
CA GLN A 549 18.41 -34.32 -22.85
C GLN A 549 17.67 -35.67 -22.76
N GLY A 550 16.34 -35.62 -22.63
CA GLY A 550 15.40 -36.67 -23.03
C GLY A 550 14.01 -36.11 -23.39
N GLN A 551 13.56 -36.31 -24.64
CA GLN A 551 12.20 -36.05 -25.19
C GLN A 551 11.38 -37.36 -25.12
N GLY A 552 10.04 -37.46 -25.18
CA GLY A 552 8.92 -36.54 -25.41
C GLY A 552 7.59 -37.33 -25.55
N GLN A 553 6.44 -36.64 -25.70
CA GLN A 553 5.17 -37.11 -26.32
C GLN A 553 4.18 -35.90 -26.49
N PRO A 554 3.26 -35.89 -27.48
CA PRO A 554 2.46 -34.71 -27.85
C PRO A 554 1.14 -34.54 -27.04
N PRO A 555 0.63 -33.31 -26.79
CA PRO A 555 -0.38 -33.07 -25.74
C PRO A 555 -1.84 -33.04 -26.23
N GLY A 556 -2.75 -33.46 -25.36
CA GLY A 556 -4.11 -32.90 -25.35
C GLY A 556 -4.05 -31.38 -25.15
N SER A 557 -5.02 -30.65 -25.70
CA SER A 557 -5.05 -29.17 -25.66
C SER A 557 -4.75 -28.62 -24.26
N ILE A 558 -3.63 -27.92 -24.11
CA ILE A 558 -3.23 -27.28 -22.85
C ILE A 558 -4.11 -26.04 -22.65
N ASP A 559 -4.88 -26.00 -21.57
CA ASP A 559 -5.64 -24.82 -21.16
C ASP A 559 -4.70 -23.81 -20.46
N GLU A 560 -4.15 -22.89 -21.25
CA GLU A 560 -3.18 -21.88 -20.80
C GLU A 560 -3.74 -20.92 -19.74
N LEU A 561 -5.06 -20.79 -19.63
CA LEU A 561 -5.74 -19.87 -18.70
C LEU A 561 -6.28 -20.59 -17.46
N LYS A 562 -6.08 -21.90 -17.35
CA LYS A 562 -6.52 -22.71 -16.21
C LYS A 562 -6.09 -22.09 -14.89
N ASP A 563 -7.04 -21.90 -13.98
CA ASP A 563 -6.74 -21.52 -12.61
C ASP A 563 -6.07 -22.69 -11.87
N MET A 564 -4.89 -22.45 -11.32
CA MET A 564 -4.12 -23.44 -10.57
C MET A 564 -4.18 -23.20 -9.05
N GLY A 565 -5.07 -22.31 -8.58
CA GLY A 565 -5.29 -22.04 -7.16
C GLY A 565 -4.22 -21.14 -6.53
N VAL A 566 -3.41 -20.46 -7.34
CA VAL A 566 -2.42 -19.48 -6.88
C VAL A 566 -2.95 -18.07 -7.17
N PRO A 567 -3.28 -17.28 -6.14
CA PRO A 567 -3.73 -15.91 -6.33
C PRO A 567 -2.67 -15.06 -7.05
N PRO A 568 -3.07 -14.04 -7.83
CA PRO A 568 -2.15 -13.04 -8.34
C PRO A 568 -1.37 -12.39 -7.18
N THR A 569 -0.10 -12.10 -7.42
CA THR A 569 0.82 -11.60 -6.39
C THR A 569 1.77 -10.54 -6.93
N THR A 570 2.07 -9.53 -6.12
CA THR A 570 3.13 -8.55 -6.41
C THR A 570 4.50 -9.03 -5.90
N MET A 571 4.58 -10.20 -5.27
CA MET A 571 5.83 -10.77 -4.80
C MET A 571 6.50 -11.64 -5.84
N LEU A 572 7.83 -11.64 -5.84
CA LEU A 572 8.61 -12.55 -6.68
C LEU A 572 8.65 -13.93 -6.04
N PHE A 573 8.42 -14.96 -6.84
CA PHE A 573 8.59 -16.35 -6.43
C PHE A 573 10.06 -16.67 -6.20
N THR A 574 10.34 -17.44 -5.14
CA THR A 574 11.69 -17.84 -4.76
C THR A 574 12.16 -19.07 -5.56
N ALA A 575 13.48 -19.26 -5.63
CA ALA A 575 14.04 -20.43 -6.31
C ALA A 575 13.52 -21.73 -5.64
N PRO A 576 13.16 -22.77 -6.41
CA PRO A 576 13.60 -23.07 -7.77
C PRO A 576 12.69 -22.56 -8.91
N TYR A 577 11.77 -21.63 -8.65
CA TYR A 577 10.86 -21.07 -9.66
C TYR A 577 9.97 -22.10 -10.37
N LYS A 578 9.71 -23.23 -9.72
CA LYS A 578 8.82 -24.28 -10.23
C LYS A 578 7.61 -24.46 -9.33
N GLY A 579 6.45 -24.61 -9.94
CA GLY A 579 5.18 -24.81 -9.24
C GLY A 579 4.04 -24.09 -9.95
N PRO A 580 2.80 -24.23 -9.44
CA PRO A 580 1.66 -23.56 -10.05
C PRO A 580 1.87 -22.04 -10.06
N THR A 581 1.43 -21.41 -11.14
CA THR A 581 1.46 -19.97 -11.38
C THR A 581 0.05 -19.38 -11.38
N PRO A 582 -0.10 -18.08 -11.07
CA PRO A 582 -1.37 -17.38 -11.19
C PRO A 582 -1.95 -17.42 -12.61
N ASN A 583 -3.26 -17.20 -12.76
CA ASN A 583 -3.90 -16.97 -14.06
C ASN A 583 -4.10 -15.48 -14.40
N LYS A 584 -3.60 -14.58 -13.53
CA LYS A 584 -3.51 -13.12 -13.76
C LYS A 584 -2.19 -12.62 -13.19
N ILE A 585 -1.71 -11.48 -13.66
CA ILE A 585 -0.46 -10.87 -13.23
C ILE A 585 -0.66 -9.37 -12.99
N TYR A 586 0.02 -8.83 -11.98
CA TYR A 586 0.03 -7.39 -11.74
C TYR A 586 0.97 -6.68 -12.71
N ARG A 587 0.57 -5.51 -13.22
CA ARG A 587 1.39 -4.62 -14.05
C ARG A 587 1.86 -5.24 -15.38
N ALA A 588 1.23 -6.33 -15.82
CA ALA A 588 1.43 -6.96 -17.11
C ALA A 588 0.10 -7.59 -17.59
N GLN A 589 0.04 -8.06 -18.83
CA GLN A 589 -1.13 -8.74 -19.38
C GLN A 589 -0.81 -10.20 -19.72
N ILE A 590 -1.66 -11.13 -19.28
CA ILE A 590 -1.53 -12.53 -19.70
C ILE A 590 -1.97 -12.68 -21.17
N ILE A 591 -1.23 -13.49 -21.94
CA ILE A 591 -1.56 -13.80 -23.34
C ILE A 591 -1.47 -15.30 -23.61
N THR A 592 -2.28 -15.79 -24.55
CA THR A 592 -2.27 -17.18 -25.03
C THR A 592 -1.35 -17.37 -26.24
N THR A 593 -1.16 -18.62 -26.67
CA THR A 593 -0.40 -18.93 -27.89
C THR A 593 -1.01 -18.24 -29.12
N GLY A 594 -2.34 -18.21 -29.23
CA GLY A 594 -3.03 -17.53 -30.34
C GLY A 594 -2.83 -16.02 -30.35
N ASP A 595 -2.83 -15.40 -29.18
CA ASP A 595 -2.56 -13.97 -29.02
C ASP A 595 -1.11 -13.65 -29.39
N LEU A 596 -0.14 -14.47 -28.94
CA LEU A 596 1.27 -14.30 -29.27
C LEU A 596 1.53 -14.42 -30.77
N VAL A 597 0.93 -15.41 -31.44
CA VAL A 597 1.02 -15.54 -32.91
C VAL A 597 0.45 -14.30 -33.60
N SER A 598 -0.64 -13.73 -33.08
CA SER A 598 -1.26 -12.52 -33.62
C SER A 598 -0.36 -11.30 -33.40
N LEU A 599 0.27 -11.16 -32.23
CA LEU A 599 1.23 -10.11 -31.91
C LEU A 599 2.47 -10.16 -32.82
N LEU A 600 3.08 -11.34 -33.01
CA LEU A 600 4.23 -11.54 -33.89
C LEU A 600 3.96 -11.18 -35.37
N LYS A 601 2.70 -11.32 -35.82
CA LYS A 601 2.27 -10.90 -37.16
C LYS A 601 2.11 -9.39 -37.25
N LYS A 602 1.51 -8.77 -36.22
CA LYS A 602 1.15 -7.35 -36.18
C LYS A 602 2.34 -6.44 -35.89
N ASP A 603 3.24 -6.83 -34.98
CA ASP A 603 4.35 -6.01 -34.52
C ASP A 603 5.69 -6.68 -34.79
N LYS A 604 6.45 -6.11 -35.72
CA LYS A 604 7.80 -6.60 -36.09
C LYS A 604 8.88 -6.17 -35.10
N ASN A 605 8.56 -5.25 -34.20
CA ASN A 605 9.48 -4.77 -33.17
C ASN A 605 9.20 -5.43 -31.81
N LEU A 606 8.30 -6.41 -31.71
CA LEU A 606 8.07 -7.18 -30.49
C LEU A 606 9.40 -7.72 -29.91
N ILE A 607 9.66 -7.50 -28.63
CA ILE A 607 10.77 -8.15 -27.92
C ILE A 607 10.23 -9.38 -27.20
N LEU A 608 10.84 -10.54 -27.46
CA LEU A 608 10.50 -11.80 -26.81
C LEU A 608 11.65 -12.22 -25.90
N VAL A 609 11.38 -12.41 -24.62
CA VAL A 609 12.37 -12.73 -23.58
C VAL A 609 12.02 -14.07 -22.95
N ASP A 610 12.95 -15.01 -23.04
CA ASP A 610 12.81 -16.35 -22.49
C ASP A 610 13.65 -16.52 -21.22
N THR A 611 12.98 -16.86 -20.12
CA THR A 611 13.59 -17.09 -18.81
C THR A 611 13.82 -18.58 -18.50
N SER A 612 13.40 -19.48 -19.38
CA SER A 612 13.30 -20.92 -19.12
C SER A 612 14.64 -21.62 -18.86
N GLY A 613 15.74 -21.04 -19.37
CA GLY A 613 17.06 -21.69 -19.40
C GLY A 613 17.13 -22.90 -20.32
N LEU A 614 16.11 -23.13 -21.16
CA LEU A 614 16.10 -24.24 -22.12
C LEU A 614 17.05 -24.00 -23.29
N LYS A 615 17.45 -25.11 -23.92
CA LYS A 615 18.31 -25.10 -25.12
C LYS A 615 17.62 -24.48 -26.33
N ASP A 616 16.31 -24.68 -26.45
CA ASP A 616 15.52 -24.20 -27.57
C ASP A 616 14.45 -23.24 -27.05
N THR A 617 14.19 -22.18 -27.81
CA THR A 617 13.20 -21.12 -27.49
C THR A 617 12.37 -20.77 -28.72
N LEU A 618 11.44 -19.83 -28.57
CA LEU A 618 10.64 -19.30 -29.67
C LEU A 618 11.49 -18.49 -30.65
N PRO A 619 11.14 -18.43 -31.96
CA PRO A 619 11.81 -17.57 -32.92
C PRO A 619 11.89 -16.14 -32.39
N ILE A 620 12.99 -15.43 -32.70
CA ILE A 620 13.32 -14.07 -32.22
C ILE A 620 13.49 -13.91 -30.70
N GLY A 621 13.43 -15.01 -29.92
CA GLY A 621 13.57 -14.98 -28.47
C GLY A 621 14.99 -14.71 -27.98
N TYR A 622 15.12 -13.79 -27.04
CA TYR A 622 16.32 -13.57 -26.26
C TYR A 622 16.28 -14.44 -25.01
N SER A 623 17.24 -15.35 -24.87
CA SER A 623 17.43 -16.10 -23.63
C SER A 623 18.04 -15.17 -22.56
N LEU A 624 17.29 -14.96 -21.47
CA LEU A 624 17.70 -14.15 -20.33
C LEU A 624 17.15 -14.78 -19.03
N PRO A 625 17.67 -15.94 -18.58
CA PRO A 625 17.19 -16.64 -17.39
C PRO A 625 17.22 -15.78 -16.13
N ASP A 626 18.28 -14.98 -15.97
CA ASP A 626 18.50 -14.18 -14.78
C ASP A 626 17.40 -13.14 -14.53
N ALA A 627 16.70 -12.69 -15.58
CA ALA A 627 15.59 -11.74 -15.45
C ALA A 627 14.42 -12.28 -14.61
N GLY A 628 14.31 -13.61 -14.49
CA GLY A 628 13.29 -14.27 -13.68
C GLY A 628 13.73 -14.60 -12.25
N SER A 629 14.93 -14.18 -11.82
CA SER A 629 15.45 -14.49 -10.49
C SER A 629 14.64 -13.84 -9.36
N ASP A 630 14.65 -14.49 -8.19
CA ASP A 630 14.12 -13.93 -6.95
C ASP A 630 14.92 -12.73 -6.45
N GLY A 631 14.50 -12.18 -5.32
CA GLY A 631 14.96 -10.89 -4.81
C GLY A 631 13.78 -9.98 -4.56
N SER A 632 13.85 -8.77 -5.10
CA SER A 632 12.77 -7.78 -4.99
C SER A 632 12.60 -7.01 -6.28
N VAL A 633 11.46 -6.32 -6.44
CA VAL A 633 11.30 -5.36 -7.53
C VAL A 633 11.99 -4.01 -7.26
N THR A 634 12.89 -3.97 -6.28
CA THR A 634 13.67 -2.81 -5.86
C THR A 634 15.17 -3.12 -5.71
N ASP A 635 15.60 -4.31 -6.14
CA ASP A 635 16.98 -4.77 -6.07
C ASP A 635 17.83 -4.26 -7.25
N GLY A 636 19.12 -4.60 -7.25
CA GLY A 636 20.05 -4.20 -8.31
C GLY A 636 19.67 -4.73 -9.70
N LEU A 637 19.07 -5.93 -9.77
CA LEU A 637 18.65 -6.56 -11.02
C LEU A 637 17.59 -5.72 -11.74
N GLN A 638 16.77 -4.97 -10.99
CA GLN A 638 15.77 -4.08 -11.55
C GLN A 638 16.38 -3.02 -12.49
N ALA A 639 17.52 -2.42 -12.11
CA ALA A 639 18.21 -1.43 -12.94
C ALA A 639 18.89 -2.07 -14.16
N ASP A 640 19.48 -3.25 -13.99
CA ASP A 640 20.13 -3.99 -15.07
C ASP A 640 19.13 -4.44 -16.15
N LEU A 641 17.94 -4.90 -15.73
CA LEU A 641 16.86 -5.26 -16.63
C LEU A 641 16.34 -4.04 -17.41
N ASP A 642 16.12 -2.90 -16.74
CA ASP A 642 15.67 -1.67 -17.41
C ASP A 642 16.69 -1.20 -18.46
N ALA A 643 17.97 -1.21 -18.12
CA ALA A 643 19.05 -0.84 -19.03
C ALA A 643 19.15 -1.78 -20.23
N TRP A 644 18.98 -3.09 -20.02
CA TRP A 644 18.94 -4.08 -21.09
C TRP A 644 17.75 -3.84 -22.03
N LEU A 645 16.56 -3.61 -21.48
CA LEU A 645 15.34 -3.34 -22.26
C LEU A 645 15.46 -2.02 -23.05
N MET A 646 15.94 -0.94 -22.42
CA MET A 646 16.23 0.34 -23.08
C MET A 646 17.13 0.18 -24.30
N LYS A 647 18.21 -0.60 -24.15
CA LYS A 647 19.14 -0.88 -25.25
C LYS A 647 18.46 -1.65 -26.37
N LYS A 648 17.57 -2.60 -26.06
CA LYS A 648 16.89 -3.45 -27.05
C LYS A 648 15.75 -2.75 -27.79
N THR A 649 15.05 -1.84 -27.13
CA THR A 649 13.93 -1.09 -27.72
C THR A 649 14.36 0.25 -28.31
N GLY A 650 15.64 0.62 -28.21
CA GLY A 650 16.12 1.94 -28.59
C GLY A 650 15.46 3.06 -27.77
N GLY A 651 15.11 2.78 -26.51
CA GLY A 651 14.48 3.72 -25.59
C GLY A 651 12.95 3.79 -25.63
N LYS A 652 12.28 2.98 -26.45
CA LYS A 652 10.82 3.01 -26.62
C LYS A 652 10.11 2.17 -25.56
N ARG A 653 9.63 2.81 -24.49
CA ARG A 653 8.94 2.15 -23.36
C ARG A 653 7.59 1.52 -23.72
N ASP A 654 6.96 2.00 -24.78
CA ASP A 654 5.68 1.53 -25.29
C ASP A 654 5.80 0.26 -26.16
N GLN A 655 7.02 -0.08 -26.59
CA GLN A 655 7.29 -1.27 -27.40
C GLN A 655 6.90 -2.55 -26.63
N PRO A 656 6.04 -3.41 -27.21
CA PRO A 656 5.60 -4.65 -26.58
C PRO A 656 6.76 -5.59 -26.21
N ILE A 657 6.78 -6.04 -24.95
CA ILE A 657 7.71 -7.05 -24.46
C ILE A 657 6.92 -8.26 -23.99
N VAL A 658 7.26 -9.45 -24.47
CA VAL A 658 6.66 -10.72 -24.06
C VAL A 658 7.68 -11.51 -23.27
N PHE A 659 7.36 -11.87 -22.03
CA PHE A 659 8.13 -12.82 -21.23
C PHE A 659 7.51 -14.21 -21.28
N LEU A 660 8.35 -15.23 -21.41
CA LEU A 660 7.96 -16.63 -21.34
C LEU A 660 8.95 -17.45 -20.50
N GLY A 661 8.51 -18.64 -20.11
CA GLY A 661 9.31 -19.63 -19.40
C GLY A 661 9.15 -21.00 -20.03
N ALA A 662 9.52 -22.05 -19.30
CA ALA A 662 9.42 -23.41 -19.82
C ALA A 662 7.97 -23.84 -20.11
N GLY A 663 7.03 -23.44 -19.26
CA GLY A 663 5.61 -23.80 -19.37
C GLY A 663 4.79 -23.17 -18.24
N MET A 664 3.55 -23.64 -18.06
CA MET A 664 2.62 -23.06 -17.07
C MET A 664 3.08 -23.15 -15.61
N ASN A 665 3.99 -24.09 -15.29
CA ASN A 665 4.57 -24.26 -13.96
C ASN A 665 5.89 -23.49 -13.78
N ASP A 666 6.22 -22.61 -14.72
CA ASP A 666 7.43 -21.81 -14.69
C ASP A 666 7.17 -20.42 -14.09
N ARG A 667 7.66 -20.23 -12.86
CA ARG A 667 7.49 -18.98 -12.11
C ARG A 667 8.53 -17.92 -12.47
N SER A 668 9.63 -18.26 -13.15
CA SER A 668 10.66 -17.26 -13.49
C SER A 668 10.13 -16.28 -14.54
N SER A 669 9.28 -16.76 -15.45
CA SER A 669 8.63 -15.91 -16.44
C SER A 669 7.64 -14.90 -15.82
N TYR A 670 6.94 -15.31 -14.76
CA TYR A 670 6.08 -14.43 -13.98
C TYR A 670 6.91 -13.34 -13.29
N ASN A 671 8.00 -13.73 -12.64
CA ASN A 671 8.92 -12.81 -11.97
C ASN A 671 9.46 -11.75 -12.95
N ALA A 672 9.94 -12.17 -14.12
CA ALA A 672 10.48 -11.26 -15.12
C ALA A 672 9.43 -10.29 -15.67
N ALA A 673 8.23 -10.80 -15.96
CA ALA A 673 7.11 -9.96 -16.40
C ALA A 673 6.71 -8.92 -15.34
N LEU A 674 6.64 -9.32 -14.07
CA LEU A 674 6.32 -8.42 -12.96
C LEU A 674 7.41 -7.37 -12.72
N ARG A 675 8.69 -7.75 -12.83
CA ARG A 675 9.83 -6.82 -12.76
C ARG A 675 9.75 -5.77 -13.86
N ALA A 676 9.58 -6.18 -15.11
CA ALA A 676 9.46 -5.24 -16.23
C ALA A 676 8.19 -4.38 -16.17
N GLY A 677 7.06 -4.96 -15.74
CA GLY A 677 5.82 -4.22 -15.53
C GLY A 677 5.93 -3.16 -14.44
N THR A 678 6.66 -3.47 -13.36
CA THR A 678 6.94 -2.52 -12.27
C THR A 678 7.81 -1.35 -12.71
N LEU A 679 8.68 -1.55 -13.70
CA LEU A 679 9.44 -0.47 -14.35
C LEU A 679 8.60 0.37 -15.32
N GLY A 680 7.33 0.03 -15.55
CA GLY A 680 6.42 0.76 -16.43
C GLY A 680 6.54 0.43 -17.93
N TRP A 681 7.05 -0.75 -18.27
CA TRP A 681 7.07 -1.23 -19.66
C TRP A 681 5.70 -1.77 -20.10
N THR A 682 5.41 -1.75 -21.39
CA THR A 682 4.27 -2.48 -21.98
C THR A 682 4.59 -3.98 -22.00
N VAL A 683 4.14 -4.71 -20.97
CA VAL A 683 4.52 -6.12 -20.76
C VAL A 683 3.36 -7.09 -20.95
N TYR A 684 3.66 -8.18 -21.64
CA TYR A 684 2.84 -9.37 -21.75
C TYR A 684 3.54 -10.57 -21.12
N TRP A 685 2.79 -11.43 -20.45
CA TRP A 685 3.26 -12.69 -19.89
C TRP A 685 2.62 -13.84 -20.67
N TYR A 686 3.45 -14.56 -21.43
CA TYR A 686 3.04 -15.77 -22.14
C TYR A 686 3.20 -16.97 -21.22
N ARG A 687 2.11 -17.28 -20.50
CA ARG A 687 2.08 -18.33 -19.47
C ARG A 687 2.27 -19.74 -20.02
N GLY A 688 1.85 -20.00 -21.27
CA GLY A 688 1.99 -21.31 -21.90
C GLY A 688 3.45 -21.75 -22.12
N GLY A 689 4.37 -20.80 -22.26
CA GLY A 689 5.80 -21.09 -22.38
C GLY A 689 6.19 -21.91 -23.62
N VAL A 690 7.42 -22.40 -23.61
CA VAL A 690 7.97 -23.23 -24.71
C VAL A 690 7.19 -24.53 -24.88
N GLU A 691 6.73 -25.14 -23.79
CA GLU A 691 5.94 -26.38 -23.78
C GLU A 691 4.68 -26.25 -24.64
N THR A 692 3.85 -25.23 -24.37
CA THR A 692 2.62 -25.03 -25.12
C THR A 692 2.89 -24.62 -26.56
N TRP A 693 3.90 -23.79 -26.82
CA TRP A 693 4.28 -23.41 -28.17
C TRP A 693 4.60 -24.63 -29.05
N VAL A 694 5.38 -25.56 -28.53
CA VAL A 694 5.72 -26.84 -29.21
C VAL A 694 4.50 -27.75 -29.32
N ALA A 695 3.63 -27.77 -28.30
CA ALA A 695 2.37 -28.53 -28.34
C ALA A 695 1.47 -28.16 -29.53
N TYR A 696 1.46 -26.87 -29.91
CA TYR A 696 0.74 -26.37 -31.08
C TYR A 696 1.48 -26.59 -32.42
N GLY A 697 2.62 -27.30 -32.42
CA GLY A 697 3.40 -27.61 -33.61
C GLY A 697 4.14 -26.40 -34.20
N LEU A 698 4.38 -25.36 -33.41
CA LEU A 698 5.06 -24.14 -33.84
C LEU A 698 6.59 -24.30 -33.75
N PRO A 699 7.37 -23.65 -34.65
CA PRO A 699 8.81 -23.85 -34.76
C PRO A 699 9.57 -23.24 -33.58
N THR A 700 10.69 -23.84 -33.19
CA THR A 700 11.64 -23.30 -32.20
C THR A 700 12.99 -22.97 -32.85
N THR A 701 13.84 -22.23 -32.13
CA THR A 701 15.23 -21.94 -32.51
C THR A 701 16.17 -22.23 -31.33
N SER A 702 17.39 -22.68 -31.64
CA SER A 702 18.42 -22.89 -30.62
C SER A 702 18.85 -21.56 -30.01
N THR A 703 18.90 -21.50 -28.68
CA THR A 703 19.45 -20.37 -27.91
C THR A 703 20.98 -20.39 -27.87
N MET A 704 21.60 -21.53 -28.21
CA MET A 704 23.04 -21.64 -28.34
C MET A 704 23.52 -21.06 -29.68
N PRO A 705 24.65 -20.32 -29.72
CA PRO A 705 25.25 -19.90 -30.98
C PRO A 705 25.55 -21.12 -31.86
N PRO A 706 25.39 -21.03 -33.19
CA PRO A 706 25.70 -22.14 -34.08
C PRO A 706 27.15 -22.58 -33.83
N LYS A 707 27.36 -23.90 -33.66
CA LYS A 707 28.72 -24.46 -33.65
C LYS A 707 29.39 -24.03 -34.96
N THR A 708 30.39 -23.17 -34.87
CA THR A 708 31.30 -22.89 -35.99
C THR A 708 31.88 -24.23 -36.44
N GLN A 709 31.52 -24.67 -37.64
CA GLN A 709 32.22 -25.76 -38.35
C GLN A 709 33.59 -25.28 -38.80
#